data_AF-A0A672IY23-F1
#
_entry.id   AF-A0A672IY23-F1
#
_cell.length_a   1.000
_cell.length_b   1.000
_cell.length_c   1.000
_cell.angle_alpha   90.00
_cell.angle_beta   90.00
_cell.angle_gamma   90.00
#
_symmetry.space_group_name_H-M   'P 1'
#
loop_
_entity.id
_entity.type
_entity.pdbx_description
1 polymer ?
#
loop_
_entity_poly.entity_id
_entity_poly.type
_entity_poly.pdbx_seq_one_letter_code
_entity_poly.pdbx_strand_id
1 'polypeptide(L)'
;MLSSAAADKVVEEIRAKGGKAVANYDSVEDGEKLIQTALDSFGRIGVCVCVLVFTVVFVFLCTPDLIQRVHLRGSFLVTRAAWNHMKNQKFGRIIMTTSAAGIYGNFGQANYSAAKLGLLGLANTLAIEGRKYNVYCNTIAPVAGSRLTETVMPPDVVAALKAEYVAPLVLWLCHEDCQENGGLFEVGAGWIGKLRWERTKGHTVRQKNKAMSPEAVRDHWDKICDFTAATRPSGIQESLQSIMTVLSQVESDEVGANPTASAASLHPGLCGHLCCYFYSSWSVKLSPRASVMLTLRCRFLYENHPDFGCLPTFGVIASQAVLMEGGLSSVPGQGDSVLKLNWFLLFCSGTLRSEATVADVLDKGSGAVLLLDVNTYNGDELLCFNQFSVFVVGAGGFGGKRTSDRVKVGFPPNLRAKQCLFPPRSQAALYRLSGDWNPLHIDPSFAAMGGFKQPILHGLCSFGFAARHVLKQFAGNDPSRFKAIKARFAKPVLPGQSLQTEMWKEGNRVHLQCKVKETDVVVLAGAYVDLHGESDAPLENLPQGGGLQSELVFAEIGRRIESLGSELVRKVNAVFGWEITKDGKTAAQWTIDLKSGSGSLHRGAGGGKADVTFTVSDQDFMEVVQGKLNPQKAFFSGKLKIRGNIMLSQKLEVILKDYAKL
;
A
#
# COMPACT_ATOMS: atom_id res chain seq x y z
N MET A 1 48.35 -13.79 -20.87
CA MET A 1 48.10 -14.26 -22.25
C MET A 1 47.08 -15.39 -22.16
N LEU A 2 45.94 -15.27 -22.85
CA LEU A 2 45.09 -16.44 -23.13
C LEU A 2 45.92 -17.41 -23.97
N SER A 3 45.92 -18.69 -23.62
CA SER A 3 46.49 -19.72 -24.49
C SER A 3 45.60 -19.78 -25.74
N SER A 4 46.13 -19.41 -26.91
CA SER A 4 45.43 -19.50 -28.20
C SER A 4 44.75 -20.86 -28.39
N ALA A 5 45.42 -21.93 -27.94
CA ALA A 5 44.91 -23.30 -27.98
C ALA A 5 43.57 -23.54 -27.26
N ALA A 6 43.21 -22.73 -26.26
CA ALA A 6 41.94 -22.90 -25.55
C ALA A 6 40.74 -22.39 -26.36
N ALA A 7 40.90 -21.27 -27.07
CA ALA A 7 39.84 -20.72 -27.92
C ALA A 7 39.58 -21.62 -29.13
N ASP A 8 40.64 -22.11 -29.76
CA ASP A 8 40.57 -23.01 -30.91
C ASP A 8 39.83 -24.30 -30.56
N LYS A 9 40.17 -24.91 -29.42
CA LYS A 9 39.51 -26.13 -28.94
C LYS A 9 38.00 -25.94 -28.77
N VAL A 10 37.55 -24.83 -28.21
CA VAL A 10 36.11 -24.56 -28.04
C VAL A 10 35.42 -24.35 -29.39
N VAL A 11 36.08 -23.68 -30.33
CA VAL A 11 35.55 -23.50 -31.70
C VAL A 11 35.40 -24.85 -32.42
N GLU A 12 36.41 -25.73 -32.30
CA GLU A 12 36.36 -27.08 -32.83
C GLU A 12 35.22 -27.91 -32.21
N GLU A 13 35.07 -27.86 -30.88
CA GLU A 13 33.97 -28.55 -30.18
C GLU A 13 32.58 -28.06 -30.62
N ILE A 14 32.42 -26.75 -30.83
CA ILE A 14 31.16 -26.17 -31.33
C ILE A 14 30.90 -26.64 -32.77
N ARG A 15 31.91 -26.60 -33.64
CA ARG A 15 31.79 -27.05 -35.04
C ARG A 15 31.49 -28.55 -35.13
N ALA A 16 32.13 -29.37 -34.30
CA ALA A 16 31.87 -30.80 -34.22
C ALA A 16 30.43 -31.14 -33.80
N LYS A 17 29.77 -30.24 -33.05
CA LYS A 17 28.35 -30.34 -32.68
C LYS A 17 27.40 -29.68 -33.70
N GLY A 18 27.90 -29.29 -34.87
CA GLY A 18 27.10 -28.67 -35.95
C GLY A 18 26.87 -27.16 -35.79
N GLY A 19 27.51 -26.52 -34.82
CA GLY A 19 27.44 -25.08 -34.61
C GLY A 19 28.39 -24.27 -35.51
N LYS A 20 28.25 -22.94 -35.49
CA LYS A 20 29.14 -22.00 -36.17
C LYS A 20 29.84 -21.12 -35.15
N ALA A 21 31.17 -21.07 -35.21
CA ALA A 21 32.00 -20.26 -34.31
C ALA A 21 33.33 -19.85 -34.99
N VAL A 22 33.90 -18.76 -34.51
CA VAL A 22 35.23 -18.23 -34.88
C VAL A 22 35.96 -17.83 -33.60
N ALA A 23 37.28 -18.03 -33.55
CA ALA A 23 38.11 -17.61 -32.42
C ALA A 23 38.52 -16.14 -32.58
N ASN A 24 38.64 -15.43 -31.46
CA ASN A 24 39.32 -14.15 -31.37
C ASN A 24 40.40 -14.26 -30.28
N TYR A 25 41.57 -13.65 -30.53
CA TYR A 25 42.74 -13.75 -29.66
C TYR A 25 43.15 -12.41 -29.03
N ASP A 26 42.40 -11.35 -29.30
CA ASP A 26 42.67 -10.01 -28.81
C ASP A 26 42.37 -9.90 -27.31
N SER A 27 43.04 -8.95 -26.66
CA SER A 27 42.71 -8.59 -25.28
C SER A 27 41.34 -7.90 -25.25
N VAL A 28 40.59 -8.08 -24.17
CA VAL A 28 39.36 -7.30 -23.90
C VAL A 28 39.62 -5.80 -23.78
N GLU A 29 40.89 -5.40 -23.60
CA GLU A 29 41.31 -4.00 -23.69
C GLU A 29 41.25 -3.45 -25.12
N ASP A 30 41.23 -4.33 -26.13
CA ASP A 30 41.08 -4.01 -27.56
C ASP A 30 39.65 -4.32 -28.04
N GLY A 31 38.64 -3.92 -27.25
CA GLY A 31 37.23 -4.29 -27.47
C GLY A 31 36.71 -4.12 -28.91
N GLU A 32 37.19 -3.13 -29.65
CA GLU A 32 36.84 -2.91 -31.06
C GLU A 32 37.21 -4.09 -31.97
N LYS A 33 38.37 -4.72 -31.75
CA LYS A 33 38.81 -5.88 -32.56
C LYS A 33 37.96 -7.13 -32.30
N LEU A 34 37.53 -7.32 -31.05
CA LEU A 34 36.60 -8.41 -30.70
C LEU A 34 35.27 -8.24 -31.45
N ILE A 35 34.72 -7.03 -31.43
CA ILE A 35 33.45 -6.74 -32.12
C ILE A 35 33.64 -6.83 -33.64
N GLN A 36 34.76 -6.33 -34.18
CA GLN A 36 35.07 -6.41 -35.61
C GLN A 36 35.11 -7.87 -36.08
N THR A 37 35.70 -8.78 -35.31
CA THR A 37 35.71 -10.22 -35.65
C THR A 37 34.30 -10.80 -35.80
N ALA A 38 33.37 -10.40 -34.92
CA ALA A 38 31.97 -10.82 -35.00
C ALA A 38 31.26 -10.22 -36.23
N LEU A 39 31.55 -8.96 -36.57
CA LEU A 39 30.99 -8.29 -37.75
C LEU A 39 31.52 -8.91 -39.06
N ASP A 40 32.82 -9.14 -39.16
CA ASP A 40 33.44 -9.71 -40.37
C ASP A 40 32.97 -11.16 -40.61
N SER A 41 32.76 -11.91 -39.54
CA SER A 41 32.39 -13.34 -39.63
C SER A 41 30.89 -13.57 -39.75
N PHE A 42 30.06 -12.74 -39.12
CA PHE A 42 28.62 -12.99 -38.98
C PHE A 42 27.72 -11.80 -39.37
N GLY A 43 28.30 -10.64 -39.70
CA GLY A 43 27.57 -9.45 -40.17
C GLY A 43 26.78 -8.68 -39.11
N ARG A 44 26.69 -9.17 -37.87
CA ARG A 44 25.93 -8.53 -36.79
C ARG A 44 26.40 -8.95 -35.40
N ILE A 45 25.99 -8.18 -34.40
CA ILE A 45 26.10 -8.53 -32.98
C ILE A 45 24.78 -8.27 -32.25
N GLY A 46 24.23 -9.30 -31.61
CA GLY A 46 22.99 -9.21 -30.82
C GLY A 46 23.19 -9.47 -29.33
N VAL A 47 24.21 -10.25 -28.95
CA VAL A 47 24.50 -10.64 -27.56
C VAL A 47 25.97 -10.39 -27.25
N CYS A 48 26.24 -9.83 -26.07
CA CYS A 48 27.60 -9.61 -25.55
C CYS A 48 27.68 -10.09 -24.09
N VAL A 49 28.41 -11.19 -23.84
CA VAL A 49 28.57 -11.76 -22.49
C VAL A 49 29.99 -11.49 -22.00
N CYS A 50 30.14 -10.58 -21.04
CA CYS A 50 31.44 -10.21 -20.47
C CYS A 50 31.80 -11.15 -19.30
N VAL A 51 32.33 -12.34 -19.61
CA VAL A 51 32.80 -13.32 -18.63
C VAL A 51 34.32 -13.24 -18.48
N LEU A 52 34.78 -12.48 -17.48
CA LEU A 52 36.21 -12.40 -17.14
C LEU A 52 36.40 -12.76 -15.67
N VAL A 53 37.28 -13.72 -15.38
CA VAL A 53 37.62 -14.15 -14.01
C VAL A 53 39.14 -14.26 -13.89
N PHE A 54 39.75 -13.31 -13.19
CA PHE A 54 41.18 -13.27 -12.85
C PHE A 54 41.32 -12.54 -11.51
N THR A 55 42.13 -13.04 -10.58
CA THR A 55 42.27 -12.47 -9.23
C THR A 55 43.69 -12.63 -8.69
N VAL A 56 44.15 -11.67 -7.87
CA VAL A 56 45.45 -11.67 -7.19
C VAL A 56 45.25 -11.10 -5.77
N VAL A 57 45.86 -11.74 -4.77
CA VAL A 57 45.72 -11.36 -3.35
C VAL A 57 46.29 -9.96 -3.09
N PHE A 58 45.53 -9.15 -2.35
CA PHE A 58 45.80 -7.72 -2.07
C PHE A 58 47.20 -7.41 -1.53
N VAL A 59 47.80 -8.27 -0.71
CA VAL A 59 49.12 -8.03 -0.07
C VAL A 59 50.29 -8.24 -1.04
N PHE A 60 50.11 -8.96 -2.14
CA PHE A 60 51.17 -9.30 -3.11
C PHE A 60 51.19 -8.38 -4.35
N LEU A 61 50.77 -7.12 -4.18
CA LEU A 61 50.59 -6.18 -5.29
C LEU A 61 51.92 -5.57 -5.79
N CYS A 62 52.37 -5.99 -6.98
CA CYS A 62 53.26 -5.19 -7.83
C CYS A 62 52.49 -4.39 -8.92
N THR A 63 51.24 -4.77 -9.26
CA THR A 63 50.43 -4.11 -10.33
C THR A 63 48.92 -4.12 -10.05
N PRO A 64 48.40 -3.23 -9.17
CA PRO A 64 46.96 -3.17 -8.83
C PRO A 64 46.03 -2.88 -10.02
N ASP A 65 46.56 -2.27 -11.08
CA ASP A 65 45.81 -1.82 -12.24
C ASP A 65 45.28 -2.95 -13.14
N LEU A 66 45.95 -4.12 -13.17
CA LEU A 66 45.60 -5.19 -14.10
C LEU A 66 44.16 -5.71 -13.90
N ILE A 67 43.71 -5.82 -12.64
CA ILE A 67 42.35 -6.30 -12.32
C ILE A 67 41.30 -5.31 -12.83
N GLN A 68 41.52 -4.01 -12.64
CA GLN A 68 40.60 -2.99 -13.14
C GLN A 68 40.60 -2.93 -14.67
N ARG A 69 41.78 -2.99 -15.29
CA ARG A 69 41.94 -2.99 -16.75
C ARG A 69 41.21 -4.15 -17.41
N VAL A 70 41.38 -5.35 -16.90
CA VAL A 70 40.76 -6.55 -17.48
C VAL A 70 39.26 -6.58 -17.19
N HIS A 71 38.84 -6.47 -15.93
CA HIS A 71 37.44 -6.67 -15.55
C HIS A 71 36.56 -5.48 -15.94
N LEU A 72 36.79 -4.32 -15.33
CA LEU A 72 35.89 -3.18 -15.45
C LEU A 72 36.11 -2.44 -16.77
N ARG A 73 37.34 -2.03 -17.06
CA ARG A 73 37.68 -1.29 -18.28
C ARG A 73 37.50 -2.17 -19.52
N GLY A 74 37.92 -3.42 -19.50
CA GLY A 74 37.72 -4.36 -20.62
C GLY A 74 36.25 -4.55 -20.96
N SER A 75 35.40 -4.83 -19.97
CA SER A 75 33.95 -4.96 -20.19
C SER A 75 33.33 -3.67 -20.72
N PHE A 76 33.77 -2.51 -20.23
CA PHE A 76 33.36 -1.21 -20.77
C PHE A 76 33.75 -1.06 -22.25
N LEU A 77 34.99 -1.36 -22.63
CA LEU A 77 35.49 -1.18 -24.00
C LEU A 77 34.78 -2.10 -24.99
N VAL A 78 34.62 -3.38 -24.64
CA VAL A 78 33.88 -4.36 -25.47
C VAL A 78 32.42 -3.92 -25.64
N THR A 79 31.77 -3.53 -24.54
CA THR A 79 30.36 -3.10 -24.59
C THR A 79 30.20 -1.81 -25.39
N ARG A 80 31.10 -0.85 -25.22
CA ARG A 80 31.12 0.41 -25.97
C ARG A 80 31.26 0.17 -27.48
N ALA A 81 32.15 -0.75 -27.88
CA ALA A 81 32.31 -1.12 -29.27
C ALA A 81 31.04 -1.77 -29.85
N ALA A 82 30.34 -2.61 -29.09
CA ALA A 82 29.10 -3.26 -29.53
C ALA A 82 27.88 -2.31 -29.55
N TRP A 83 27.90 -1.25 -28.74
CA TRP A 83 26.74 -0.44 -28.38
C TRP A 83 25.98 0.13 -29.59
N ASN A 84 26.69 0.82 -30.49
CA ASN A 84 26.07 1.46 -31.64
C ASN A 84 25.46 0.43 -32.61
N HIS A 85 26.08 -0.74 -32.77
CA HIS A 85 25.53 -1.82 -33.59
C HIS A 85 24.23 -2.36 -33.01
N MET A 86 24.17 -2.61 -31.70
CA MET A 86 22.94 -3.08 -31.02
C MET A 86 21.83 -2.03 -31.07
N LYS A 87 22.17 -0.76 -30.80
CA LYS A 87 21.25 0.38 -30.85
C LYS A 87 20.62 0.57 -32.23
N ASN A 88 21.42 0.42 -33.29
CA ASN A 88 20.95 0.53 -34.67
C ASN A 88 20.08 -0.67 -35.08
N GLN A 89 20.42 -1.87 -34.61
CA GLN A 89 19.63 -3.09 -34.82
C GLN A 89 18.31 -3.12 -34.02
N LYS A 90 18.11 -2.23 -33.04
CA LYS A 90 16.99 -2.28 -32.08
C LYS A 90 16.91 -3.62 -31.32
N PHE A 91 18.07 -4.21 -31.08
CA PHE A 91 18.20 -5.44 -30.33
C PHE A 91 19.60 -5.53 -29.72
N GLY A 92 19.66 -5.78 -28.42
CA GLY A 92 20.90 -6.07 -27.72
C GLY A 92 20.65 -6.76 -26.38
N ARG A 93 21.50 -7.72 -26.03
CA ARG A 93 21.53 -8.36 -24.71
C ARG A 93 22.96 -8.38 -24.19
N ILE A 94 23.19 -7.73 -23.06
CA ILE A 94 24.50 -7.57 -22.44
C ILE A 94 24.48 -8.24 -21.07
N ILE A 95 25.50 -9.02 -20.77
CA ILE A 95 25.68 -9.66 -19.46
C ILE A 95 27.00 -9.20 -18.85
N MET A 96 26.90 -8.61 -17.67
CA MET A 96 28.04 -8.28 -16.81
C MET A 96 28.24 -9.39 -15.76
N THR A 97 29.48 -9.84 -15.58
CA THR A 97 29.80 -10.86 -14.58
C THR A 97 30.39 -10.23 -13.33
N THR A 98 29.55 -10.02 -12.31
CA THR A 98 29.99 -9.66 -10.95
C THR A 98 30.36 -10.91 -10.15
N SER A 99 30.39 -10.85 -8.82
CA SER A 99 30.59 -12.00 -7.93
C SER A 99 30.03 -11.72 -6.54
N ALA A 100 29.79 -12.77 -5.75
CA ALA A 100 29.47 -12.65 -4.34
C ALA A 100 30.56 -11.84 -3.58
N ALA A 101 31.84 -12.01 -3.95
CA ALA A 101 32.93 -11.19 -3.41
C ALA A 101 32.81 -9.70 -3.76
N GLY A 102 32.25 -9.35 -4.92
CA GLY A 102 31.91 -7.97 -5.27
C GLY A 102 30.75 -7.42 -4.44
N ILE A 103 29.70 -8.23 -4.26
CA ILE A 103 28.46 -7.81 -3.58
C ILE A 103 28.64 -7.68 -2.07
N TYR A 104 29.29 -8.68 -1.44
CA TYR A 104 29.38 -8.82 0.02
C TYR A 104 30.78 -8.53 0.57
N GLY A 105 31.78 -8.40 -0.29
CA GLY A 105 33.19 -8.37 0.10
C GLY A 105 33.76 -9.78 0.31
N ASN A 106 35.08 -9.91 0.17
CA ASN A 106 35.81 -11.13 0.54
C ASN A 106 37.24 -10.78 0.96
N PHE A 107 37.78 -11.54 1.92
CA PHE A 107 39.12 -11.30 2.46
C PHE A 107 40.19 -11.37 1.36
N GLY A 108 41.13 -10.41 1.36
CA GLY A 108 42.25 -10.39 0.42
C GLY A 108 41.91 -10.04 -1.03
N GLN A 109 40.65 -9.67 -1.34
CA GLN A 109 40.17 -9.45 -2.71
C GLN A 109 39.64 -8.03 -2.99
N ALA A 110 40.06 -7.01 -2.24
CA ALA A 110 39.51 -5.65 -2.36
C ALA A 110 39.52 -5.06 -3.80
N ASN A 111 40.60 -5.28 -4.56
CA ASN A 111 40.73 -4.89 -5.97
C ASN A 111 39.72 -5.61 -6.87
N TYR A 112 39.55 -6.92 -6.67
CA TYR A 112 38.59 -7.74 -7.41
C TYR A 112 37.16 -7.38 -7.03
N SER A 113 36.85 -7.23 -5.74
CA SER A 113 35.54 -6.80 -5.25
C SER A 113 35.15 -5.44 -5.82
N ALA A 114 36.07 -4.47 -5.82
CA ALA A 114 35.84 -3.14 -6.39
C ALA A 114 35.54 -3.21 -7.90
N ALA A 115 36.33 -3.97 -8.67
CA ALA A 115 36.09 -4.14 -10.10
C ALA A 115 34.73 -4.83 -10.38
N LYS A 116 34.40 -5.88 -9.61
CA LYS A 116 33.16 -6.66 -9.78
C LYS A 116 31.91 -5.87 -9.39
N LEU A 117 31.94 -5.09 -8.32
CA LEU A 117 30.82 -4.21 -7.99
C LEU A 117 30.74 -3.00 -8.93
N GLY A 118 31.87 -2.53 -9.45
CA GLY A 118 31.91 -1.53 -10.53
C GLY A 118 31.18 -1.97 -11.80
N LEU A 119 31.23 -3.27 -12.14
CA LEU A 119 30.48 -3.83 -13.26
C LEU A 119 28.96 -3.74 -13.06
N LEU A 120 28.47 -3.93 -11.82
CA LEU A 120 27.05 -3.72 -11.49
C LEU A 120 26.66 -2.25 -11.68
N GLY A 121 27.50 -1.31 -11.23
CA GLY A 121 27.29 0.11 -11.46
C GLY A 121 27.22 0.47 -12.95
N LEU A 122 28.13 -0.08 -13.76
CA LEU A 122 28.11 0.07 -15.22
C LEU A 122 26.82 -0.50 -15.84
N ALA A 123 26.42 -1.71 -15.44
CA ALA A 123 25.21 -2.36 -15.93
C ALA A 123 23.94 -1.54 -15.64
N ASN A 124 23.83 -0.97 -14.44
CA ASN A 124 22.69 -0.15 -14.03
C ASN A 124 22.47 1.03 -14.98
N THR A 125 23.53 1.73 -15.37
CA THR A 125 23.44 2.86 -16.31
C THR A 125 23.11 2.39 -17.73
N LEU A 126 23.77 1.34 -18.22
CA LEU A 126 23.51 0.79 -19.55
C LEU A 126 22.08 0.28 -19.71
N ALA A 127 21.51 -0.32 -18.65
CA ALA A 127 20.11 -0.77 -18.63
C ALA A 127 19.13 0.40 -18.88
N ILE A 128 19.45 1.59 -18.38
CA ILE A 128 18.64 2.81 -18.55
C ILE A 128 18.84 3.38 -19.97
N GLU A 129 20.09 3.56 -20.40
CA GLU A 129 20.42 4.15 -21.71
C GLU A 129 19.94 3.28 -22.88
N GLY A 130 20.00 1.96 -22.73
CA GLY A 130 19.64 0.98 -23.75
C GLY A 130 18.13 0.71 -23.86
N ARG A 131 17.34 1.02 -22.83
CA ARG A 131 15.92 0.64 -22.73
C ARG A 131 15.08 1.06 -23.94
N LYS A 132 15.25 2.31 -24.42
CA LYS A 132 14.51 2.84 -25.59
C LYS A 132 14.84 2.12 -26.89
N TYR A 133 15.96 1.40 -26.94
CA TYR A 133 16.47 0.72 -28.13
C TYR A 133 16.35 -0.80 -28.07
N ASN A 134 15.64 -1.35 -27.07
CA ASN A 134 15.58 -2.79 -26.81
C ASN A 134 16.99 -3.41 -26.63
N VAL A 135 17.87 -2.65 -25.97
CA VAL A 135 19.20 -3.10 -25.53
C VAL A 135 19.13 -3.26 -24.02
N TYR A 136 19.18 -4.51 -23.55
CA TYR A 136 19.09 -4.84 -22.13
C TYR A 136 20.44 -5.24 -21.58
N CYS A 137 20.70 -4.86 -20.33
CA CYS A 137 21.92 -5.18 -19.62
C CYS A 137 21.57 -5.77 -18.25
N ASN A 138 22.00 -7.00 -18.00
CA ASN A 138 21.79 -7.69 -16.73
C ASN A 138 23.14 -8.12 -16.13
N THR A 139 23.16 -8.34 -14.83
CA THR A 139 24.36 -8.74 -14.08
C THR A 139 24.15 -10.09 -13.44
N ILE A 140 25.15 -10.97 -13.54
CA ILE A 140 25.18 -12.26 -12.85
C ILE A 140 26.36 -12.35 -11.89
N ALA A 141 26.16 -13.02 -10.76
CA ALA A 141 27.14 -13.39 -9.75
C ALA A 141 27.20 -14.93 -9.71
N PRO A 142 28.01 -15.55 -10.59
CA PRO A 142 28.05 -17.00 -10.68
C PRO A 142 28.86 -17.62 -9.54
N VAL A 143 28.38 -18.77 -9.08
CA VAL A 143 29.08 -19.70 -8.19
C VAL A 143 29.30 -20.99 -8.97
N ALA A 144 30.51 -21.15 -9.50
CA ALA A 144 30.92 -22.32 -10.27
C ALA A 144 32.34 -22.74 -9.90
N GLY A 145 32.56 -24.05 -9.84
CA GLY A 145 33.85 -24.69 -9.74
C GLY A 145 34.70 -24.35 -10.97
N SER A 146 35.86 -23.75 -10.74
CA SER A 146 36.86 -23.44 -11.75
C SER A 146 38.25 -23.70 -11.20
N ARG A 147 39.27 -23.67 -12.07
CA ARG A 147 40.69 -23.75 -11.65
C ARG A 147 41.07 -22.73 -10.56
N LEU A 148 40.31 -21.62 -10.44
CA LEU A 148 40.53 -20.58 -9.44
C LEU A 148 39.85 -20.86 -8.09
N THR A 149 38.86 -21.76 -8.03
CA THR A 149 38.13 -22.11 -6.79
C THR A 149 38.54 -23.47 -6.22
N GLU A 150 39.33 -24.26 -6.95
CA GLU A 150 39.90 -25.54 -6.50
C GLU A 150 40.76 -25.41 -5.24
N THR A 151 41.38 -24.26 -4.99
CA THR A 151 42.27 -24.05 -3.84
C THR A 151 41.54 -23.70 -2.55
N VAL A 152 40.23 -23.43 -2.61
CA VAL A 152 39.42 -22.92 -1.48
C VAL A 152 38.20 -23.78 -1.17
N MET A 153 37.85 -24.74 -2.01
CA MET A 153 36.67 -25.59 -1.83
C MET A 153 37.04 -27.08 -1.85
N PRO A 154 36.32 -27.94 -1.10
CA PRO A 154 36.46 -29.39 -1.18
C PRO A 154 36.22 -29.92 -2.61
N PRO A 155 36.94 -30.97 -3.06
CA PRO A 155 36.84 -31.47 -4.44
C PRO A 155 35.44 -31.92 -4.88
N ASP A 156 34.66 -32.50 -3.96
CA ASP A 156 33.27 -32.92 -4.17
C ASP A 156 32.34 -31.72 -4.40
N VAL A 157 32.56 -30.62 -3.67
CA VAL A 157 31.82 -29.36 -3.85
C VAL A 157 32.18 -28.71 -5.19
N VAL A 158 33.47 -28.70 -5.57
CA VAL A 158 33.91 -28.19 -6.88
C VAL A 158 33.27 -28.98 -8.02
N ALA A 159 33.19 -30.31 -7.89
CA ALA A 159 32.57 -31.19 -8.89
C ALA A 159 31.05 -30.97 -9.02
N ALA A 160 30.38 -30.59 -7.93
CA ALA A 160 28.95 -30.27 -7.92
C ALA A 160 28.63 -28.88 -8.52
N LEU A 161 29.56 -27.94 -8.47
CA LEU A 161 29.38 -26.57 -8.96
C LEU A 161 29.71 -26.41 -10.45
N LYS A 162 29.03 -27.15 -11.33
CA LYS A 162 29.32 -27.11 -12.77
C LYS A 162 28.91 -25.79 -13.42
N ALA A 163 29.73 -25.27 -14.33
CA ALA A 163 29.41 -24.08 -15.13
C ALA A 163 28.15 -24.26 -16.01
N GLU A 164 27.83 -25.51 -16.35
CA GLU A 164 26.60 -25.92 -17.05
C GLU A 164 25.33 -25.49 -16.32
N TYR A 165 25.37 -25.32 -14.99
CA TYR A 165 24.23 -24.86 -14.21
C TYR A 165 24.04 -23.34 -14.23
N VAL A 166 25.02 -22.59 -14.72
CA VAL A 166 24.94 -21.12 -14.90
C VAL A 166 24.47 -20.76 -16.31
N ALA A 167 24.88 -21.55 -17.32
CA ALA A 167 24.60 -21.25 -18.73
C ALA A 167 23.11 -21.05 -19.06
N PRO A 168 22.14 -21.82 -18.54
CA PRO A 168 20.72 -21.60 -18.82
C PRO A 168 20.20 -20.21 -18.42
N LEU A 169 20.67 -19.65 -17.30
CA LEU A 169 20.29 -18.31 -16.89
C LEU A 169 20.86 -17.25 -17.86
N VAL A 170 22.11 -17.40 -18.27
CA VAL A 170 22.73 -16.52 -19.27
C VAL A 170 21.94 -16.56 -20.58
N LEU A 171 21.60 -17.77 -21.05
CA LEU A 171 20.80 -17.95 -22.27
C LEU A 171 19.42 -17.30 -22.15
N TRP A 172 18.72 -17.48 -21.03
CA TRP A 172 17.43 -16.83 -20.80
C TRP A 172 17.54 -15.30 -20.81
N LEU A 173 18.50 -14.73 -20.08
CA LEU A 173 18.73 -13.28 -20.03
C LEU A 173 19.17 -12.71 -21.40
N CYS A 174 19.68 -13.57 -22.29
CA CYS A 174 20.06 -13.21 -23.65
C CYS A 174 19.01 -13.56 -24.71
N HIS A 175 17.86 -14.14 -24.32
CA HIS A 175 16.79 -14.47 -25.25
C HIS A 175 16.01 -13.21 -25.67
N GLU A 176 15.39 -13.25 -26.85
CA GLU A 176 14.61 -12.12 -27.36
C GLU A 176 13.36 -11.84 -26.54
N ASP A 177 12.69 -12.89 -26.07
CA ASP A 177 11.48 -12.79 -25.23
C ASP A 177 11.75 -12.25 -23.82
N CYS A 178 12.99 -12.35 -23.34
CA CYS A 178 13.32 -11.91 -21.99
C CYS A 178 13.22 -10.38 -21.87
N GLN A 179 12.35 -9.93 -20.97
CA GLN A 179 12.11 -8.51 -20.67
C GLN A 179 12.88 -8.00 -19.45
N GLU A 180 13.71 -8.85 -18.83
CA GLU A 180 14.51 -8.48 -17.67
C GLU A 180 15.62 -7.51 -18.08
N ASN A 181 15.76 -6.40 -17.35
CA ASN A 181 16.74 -5.36 -17.65
C ASN A 181 17.16 -4.63 -16.36
N GLY A 182 18.46 -4.54 -16.11
CA GLY A 182 19.02 -4.03 -14.85
C GLY A 182 18.93 -5.01 -13.70
N GLY A 183 18.70 -6.30 -13.98
CA GLY A 183 18.65 -7.35 -12.96
C GLY A 183 20.04 -7.72 -12.43
N LEU A 184 20.10 -8.10 -11.15
CA LEU A 184 21.26 -8.73 -10.51
C LEU A 184 20.86 -10.11 -10.02
N PHE A 185 21.57 -11.15 -10.46
CA PHE A 185 21.26 -12.54 -10.10
C PHE A 185 22.47 -13.27 -9.54
N GLU A 186 22.29 -13.98 -8.44
CA GLU A 186 23.20 -15.04 -8.02
C GLU A 186 22.75 -16.37 -8.64
N VAL A 187 23.71 -17.20 -9.05
CA VAL A 187 23.43 -18.46 -9.73
C VAL A 187 24.51 -19.51 -9.48
N GLY A 188 24.12 -20.73 -9.15
CA GLY A 188 25.03 -21.86 -8.94
C GLY A 188 24.27 -23.11 -8.49
N ALA A 189 24.82 -24.30 -8.76
CA ALA A 189 24.22 -25.59 -8.39
C ALA A 189 22.75 -25.81 -8.83
N GLY A 190 22.28 -25.09 -9.86
CA GLY A 190 20.88 -25.12 -10.33
C GLY A 190 19.93 -24.18 -9.58
N TRP A 191 20.42 -23.46 -8.56
CA TRP A 191 19.68 -22.39 -7.88
C TRP A 191 19.95 -21.03 -8.53
N ILE A 192 18.91 -20.19 -8.59
CA ILE A 192 18.96 -18.82 -9.12
C ILE A 192 18.21 -17.90 -8.15
N GLY A 193 18.87 -16.85 -7.68
CA GLY A 193 18.28 -15.82 -6.82
C GLY A 193 18.43 -14.42 -7.42
N LYS A 194 17.41 -13.57 -7.28
CA LYS A 194 17.47 -12.15 -7.71
C LYS A 194 17.75 -11.24 -6.52
N LEU A 195 18.68 -10.31 -6.69
CA LEU A 195 19.06 -9.32 -5.67
C LEU A 195 18.57 -7.93 -6.08
N ARG A 196 18.34 -7.07 -5.08
CA ARG A 196 17.96 -5.66 -5.22
C ARG A 196 18.33 -4.89 -3.95
N TRP A 197 18.39 -3.57 -4.04
CA TRP A 197 18.65 -2.72 -2.87
C TRP A 197 17.42 -2.51 -2.00
N GLU A 198 17.68 -2.39 -0.70
CA GLU A 198 16.74 -2.03 0.33
C GLU A 198 17.24 -0.78 1.05
N ARG A 199 16.34 0.15 1.34
CA ARG A 199 16.67 1.38 2.07
C ARG A 199 15.70 1.55 3.22
N THR A 200 16.22 1.84 4.42
CA THR A 200 15.39 2.20 5.57
C THR A 200 14.49 3.39 5.25
N LYS A 201 13.44 3.60 6.05
CA LYS A 201 12.68 4.87 5.99
C LYS A 201 13.58 6.07 6.33
N GLY A 202 14.65 5.82 7.08
CA GLY A 202 15.56 6.83 7.61
C GLY A 202 14.91 7.64 8.74
N HIS A 203 15.60 8.68 9.16
CA HIS A 203 15.11 9.59 10.17
C HIS A 203 15.58 11.02 9.90
N THR A 204 14.69 11.99 10.06
CA THR A 204 15.04 13.42 9.95
C THR A 204 15.71 13.87 11.24
N VAL A 205 17.02 14.04 11.20
CA VAL A 205 17.82 14.45 12.37
C VAL A 205 17.89 15.98 12.52
N ARG A 206 17.68 16.71 11.43
CA ARG A 206 17.74 18.19 11.41
C ARG A 206 16.45 18.80 11.96
N GLN A 207 16.58 19.90 12.70
CA GLN A 207 15.48 20.76 13.13
C GLN A 207 15.51 22.10 12.39
N LYS A 208 14.35 22.76 12.25
CA LYS A 208 14.25 24.10 11.65
C LYS A 208 15.14 25.09 12.40
N ASN A 209 15.90 25.90 11.66
CA ASN A 209 16.79 26.95 12.20
C ASN A 209 17.84 26.49 13.23
N LYS A 210 18.17 25.20 13.28
CA LYS A 210 19.26 24.66 14.11
C LYS A 210 20.28 23.94 13.25
N ALA A 211 21.55 24.09 13.62
CA ALA A 211 22.62 23.30 13.03
C ALA A 211 22.44 21.81 13.37
N MET A 212 22.77 20.94 12.43
CA MET A 212 22.82 19.50 12.67
C MET A 212 24.05 19.17 13.52
N SER A 213 23.89 18.33 14.54
CA SER A 213 25.01 17.89 15.38
C SER A 213 25.26 16.38 15.26
N PRO A 214 26.50 15.91 15.50
CA PRO A 214 26.80 14.48 15.52
C PRO A 214 26.05 13.74 16.64
N GLU A 215 25.78 14.39 17.77
CA GLU A 215 24.99 13.82 18.88
C GLU A 215 23.57 13.52 18.43
N ALA A 216 22.94 14.42 17.67
CA ALA A 216 21.60 14.19 17.14
C ALA A 216 21.54 12.98 16.21
N VAL A 217 22.60 12.71 15.45
CA VAL A 217 22.72 11.49 14.62
C VAL A 217 22.85 10.25 15.48
N ARG A 218 23.74 10.28 16.48
CA ARG A 218 23.95 9.18 17.44
C ARG A 218 22.64 8.83 18.17
N ASP A 219 21.94 9.83 18.69
CA ASP A 219 20.73 9.65 19.51
C ASP A 219 19.54 9.06 18.73
N HIS A 220 19.61 9.10 17.39
CA HIS A 220 18.58 8.53 16.50
C HIS A 220 19.11 7.37 15.64
N TRP A 221 20.31 6.84 15.95
CA TRP A 221 20.97 5.82 15.13
C TRP A 221 20.11 4.58 14.92
N ASP A 222 19.44 4.10 15.97
CA ASP A 222 18.54 2.94 15.92
C ASP A 222 17.41 3.13 14.90
N LYS A 223 16.87 4.36 14.79
CA LYS A 223 15.82 4.68 13.80
C LYS A 223 16.38 4.81 12.39
N ILE A 224 17.58 5.35 12.24
CA ILE A 224 18.25 5.48 10.93
C ILE A 224 18.52 4.10 10.33
N CYS A 225 18.90 3.15 11.18
CA CYS A 225 19.26 1.78 10.83
C CYS A 225 18.08 0.79 10.89
N ASP A 226 16.84 1.24 11.09
CA ASP A 226 15.67 0.36 11.17
C ASP A 226 15.14 -0.04 9.77
N PHE A 227 15.19 -1.33 9.47
CA PHE A 227 14.71 -1.93 8.23
C PHE A 227 13.26 -2.43 8.29
N THR A 228 12.57 -2.30 9.43
CA THR A 228 11.20 -2.83 9.62
C THR A 228 10.20 -2.27 8.60
N ALA A 229 10.34 -0.98 8.25
CA ALA A 229 9.51 -0.29 7.26
C ALA A 229 10.32 0.10 6.00
N ALA A 230 11.25 -0.75 5.57
CA ALA A 230 12.13 -0.44 4.46
C ALA A 230 11.43 -0.33 3.10
N THR A 231 12.06 0.42 2.20
CA THR A 231 11.61 0.71 0.84
C THR A 231 12.57 0.12 -0.20
N ARG A 232 12.11 0.02 -1.45
CA ARG A 232 12.85 -0.58 -2.58
C ARG A 232 13.06 0.46 -3.68
N PRO A 233 13.91 1.47 -3.46
CA PRO A 233 14.09 2.55 -4.44
C PRO A 233 14.56 1.98 -5.78
N SER A 234 13.86 2.33 -6.85
CA SER A 234 14.09 1.78 -8.20
C SER A 234 14.89 2.71 -9.12
N GLY A 235 15.10 3.96 -8.72
CA GLY A 235 15.83 4.96 -9.48
C GLY A 235 16.21 6.20 -8.66
N ILE A 236 17.00 7.08 -9.29
CA ILE A 236 17.53 8.29 -8.66
C ILE A 236 16.40 9.28 -8.30
N GLN A 237 15.35 9.34 -9.11
CA GLN A 237 14.20 10.25 -8.90
C GLN A 237 13.46 9.96 -7.59
N GLU A 238 13.17 8.69 -7.30
CA GLU A 238 12.53 8.28 -6.03
C GLU A 238 13.41 8.62 -4.81
N SER A 239 14.73 8.51 -4.97
CA SER A 239 15.68 8.90 -3.93
C SER A 239 15.60 10.40 -3.64
N LEU A 240 15.60 11.24 -4.69
CA LEU A 240 15.51 12.70 -4.58
C LEU A 240 14.16 13.16 -4.00
N GLN A 241 13.05 12.53 -4.40
CA GLN A 241 11.72 12.83 -3.88
C GLN A 241 11.67 12.69 -2.35
N SER A 242 12.32 11.67 -1.81
CA SER A 242 12.37 11.44 -0.35
C SER A 242 13.06 12.61 0.37
N ILE A 243 14.12 13.16 -0.20
CA ILE A 243 14.84 14.31 0.35
C ILE A 243 13.96 15.56 0.29
N MET A 244 13.25 15.79 -0.81
CA MET A 244 12.33 16.92 -0.96
C MET A 244 11.18 16.87 0.04
N THR A 245 10.60 15.69 0.29
CA THR A 245 9.56 15.52 1.32
C THR A 245 10.08 15.86 2.72
N VAL A 246 11.31 15.47 3.05
CA VAL A 246 11.93 15.82 4.33
C VAL A 246 12.15 17.33 4.44
N LEU A 247 12.56 18.01 3.37
CA LEU A 247 12.73 19.47 3.36
C LEU A 247 11.40 20.18 3.64
N SER A 248 10.32 19.79 2.94
CA SER A 248 9.01 20.40 3.14
C SER A 248 8.49 20.20 4.57
N GLN A 249 8.70 19.02 5.15
CA GLN A 249 8.30 18.71 6.52
C GLN A 249 9.01 19.60 7.55
N VAL A 250 10.33 19.79 7.39
CA VAL A 250 11.12 20.65 8.29
C VAL A 250 10.73 22.12 8.17
N GLU A 251 10.26 22.56 7.00
CA GLU A 251 9.83 23.95 6.78
C GLU A 251 8.44 24.24 7.36
N SER A 252 7.54 23.24 7.38
CA SER A 252 6.14 23.37 7.80
C SER A 252 5.85 23.41 9.31
N ASP A 253 6.84 23.17 10.18
CA ASP A 253 6.67 23.12 11.65
C ASP A 253 6.41 24.48 12.33
N GLU A 254 5.52 25.33 11.79
CA GLU A 254 5.02 26.55 12.45
C GLU A 254 3.57 26.41 12.94
N VAL A 255 3.39 25.99 14.20
CA VAL A 255 2.21 26.37 15.01
C VAL A 255 2.63 26.66 16.46
N GLY A 256 2.66 27.96 16.77
CA GLY A 256 2.79 28.67 18.05
C GLY A 256 3.10 27.94 19.37
N ALA A 257 4.29 28.20 19.93
CA ALA A 257 4.57 28.09 21.36
C ALA A 257 4.81 29.49 21.94
N ASN A 258 3.90 29.96 22.81
CA ASN A 258 4.14 31.11 23.66
C ASN A 258 5.04 30.67 24.85
N PRO A 259 6.14 31.39 25.18
CA PRO A 259 7.05 30.99 26.23
C PRO A 259 6.67 31.66 27.56
N THR A 260 5.94 30.95 28.43
CA THR A 260 5.98 31.19 29.89
C THR A 260 5.24 30.08 30.65
N ALA A 261 5.96 29.02 31.02
CA ALA A 261 5.70 28.19 32.19
C ALA A 261 6.84 27.16 32.34
N SER A 262 7.93 27.54 33.00
CA SER A 262 8.89 26.58 33.55
C SER A 262 8.38 26.10 34.91
N ALA A 263 7.77 24.91 34.96
CA ALA A 263 7.80 24.00 36.13
C ALA A 263 6.95 22.75 35.85
N ALA A 264 7.51 21.58 36.17
CA ALA A 264 6.94 20.23 36.08
C ALA A 264 6.71 19.68 34.66
N SER A 265 7.74 19.00 34.16
CA SER A 265 7.80 18.29 32.88
C SER A 265 6.86 17.09 32.82
N LEU A 266 5.74 17.24 32.10
CA LEU A 266 5.09 16.15 31.36
C LEU A 266 5.58 16.20 29.91
N HIS A 267 6.10 15.08 29.40
CA HIS A 267 6.67 14.97 28.04
C HIS A 267 5.67 15.43 26.96
N PRO A 268 6.05 16.32 26.01
CA PRO A 268 5.19 16.79 24.93
C PRO A 268 5.16 15.84 23.72
N GLY A 269 5.20 14.52 23.95
CA GLY A 269 5.38 13.49 22.89
C GLY A 269 4.14 13.13 22.08
N LEU A 270 3.04 13.87 22.21
CA LEU A 270 1.72 13.51 21.66
C LEU A 270 1.31 14.30 20.41
N CYS A 271 2.11 15.27 19.98
CA CYS A 271 1.82 16.02 18.76
C CYS A 271 2.46 15.30 17.56
N GLY A 272 1.64 14.71 16.67
CA GLY A 272 2.08 14.19 15.38
C GLY A 272 2.51 12.71 15.35
N HIS A 273 1.82 11.82 16.06
CA HIS A 273 2.10 10.38 15.94
C HIS A 273 1.48 9.82 14.66
N LEU A 274 2.33 9.36 13.73
CA LEU A 274 1.94 8.78 12.44
C LEU A 274 1.97 7.25 12.55
N CYS A 275 0.79 6.61 12.58
CA CYS A 275 0.67 5.15 12.57
C CYS A 275 0.17 4.67 11.21
N CYS A 276 0.84 3.66 10.63
CA CYS A 276 0.38 2.98 9.43
C CYS A 276 -0.33 1.68 9.83
N TYR A 277 -1.66 1.63 9.66
CA TYR A 277 -2.44 0.44 9.96
C TYR A 277 -2.71 -0.35 8.68
N PHE A 278 -2.16 -1.56 8.62
CA PHE A 278 -2.41 -2.50 7.53
C PHE A 278 -3.54 -3.44 7.91
N TYR A 279 -4.56 -3.53 7.06
CA TYR A 279 -5.63 -4.48 7.27
C TYR A 279 -5.98 -5.21 5.98
N SER A 280 -6.19 -6.51 6.11
CA SER A 280 -6.64 -7.37 5.03
C SER A 280 -8.11 -7.74 5.25
N SER A 281 -8.69 -8.44 4.26
CA SER A 281 -10.00 -9.09 4.45
C SER A 281 -10.02 -9.97 5.70
N TRP A 282 -8.89 -10.53 6.15
CA TRP A 282 -8.78 -11.28 7.40
C TRP A 282 -8.94 -10.45 8.67
N SER A 283 -8.40 -9.23 8.71
CA SER A 283 -8.61 -8.29 9.82
C SER A 283 -10.08 -7.86 9.89
N VAL A 284 -10.71 -7.69 8.72
CA VAL A 284 -12.16 -7.47 8.59
C VAL A 284 -12.96 -8.72 8.94
N LYS A 285 -12.43 -9.95 8.86
CA LYS A 285 -13.11 -11.17 9.35
C LYS A 285 -13.09 -11.28 10.87
N LEU A 286 -11.98 -10.90 11.50
CA LEU A 286 -11.78 -11.01 12.95
C LEU A 286 -12.69 -10.07 13.74
N SER A 287 -12.89 -8.82 13.30
CA SER A 287 -13.71 -7.84 14.05
C SER A 287 -15.23 -8.14 14.09
N PRO A 288 -15.89 -8.57 13.00
CA PRO A 288 -17.27 -9.06 13.00
C PRO A 288 -17.43 -10.40 13.72
N ARG A 289 -16.45 -11.32 13.62
CA ARG A 289 -16.40 -12.56 14.43
C ARG A 289 -16.23 -12.27 15.92
N ALA A 290 -15.45 -11.25 16.25
CA ALA A 290 -15.24 -10.77 17.59
C ALA A 290 -16.49 -10.22 18.23
N SER A 291 -17.45 -9.69 17.46
CA SER A 291 -18.78 -9.27 17.94
C SER A 291 -19.83 -10.42 17.91
N VAL A 292 -19.35 -11.66 17.85
CA VAL A 292 -20.00 -12.99 17.83
C VAL A 292 -21.36 -13.16 17.14
N MET A 293 -21.28 -13.90 16.03
CA MET A 293 -22.01 -15.12 15.64
C MET A 293 -23.40 -15.38 16.25
N LEU A 294 -24.45 -14.98 15.53
CA LEU A 294 -25.66 -15.79 15.34
C LEU A 294 -26.48 -15.22 14.17
N THR A 295 -26.61 -16.07 13.15
CA THR A 295 -27.65 -16.11 12.10
C THR A 295 -27.97 -14.83 11.30
N LEU A 296 -27.71 -14.91 9.98
CA LEU A 296 -28.30 -14.16 8.85
C LEU A 296 -27.55 -12.98 8.18
N ARG A 297 -26.22 -12.77 8.31
CA ARG A 297 -25.57 -11.68 7.53
C ARG A 297 -24.22 -12.03 6.93
N CYS A 298 -24.24 -12.84 5.86
CA CYS A 298 -23.06 -13.16 5.04
C CYS A 298 -22.30 -11.89 4.58
N ARG A 299 -23.00 -10.78 4.37
CA ARG A 299 -22.45 -9.47 3.97
C ARG A 299 -21.26 -8.96 4.80
N PHE A 300 -21.20 -9.22 6.11
CA PHE A 300 -20.10 -8.75 6.97
C PHE A 300 -19.11 -9.86 7.35
N LEU A 301 -19.32 -11.08 6.84
CA LEU A 301 -18.60 -12.28 7.29
C LEU A 301 -17.94 -13.05 6.13
N TYR A 302 -18.43 -12.89 4.92
CA TYR A 302 -17.97 -13.61 3.73
C TYR A 302 -17.50 -12.62 2.67
N GLU A 303 -16.21 -12.64 2.38
CA GLU A 303 -15.53 -11.71 1.48
C GLU A 303 -16.05 -11.73 0.04
N ASN A 304 -16.59 -12.86 -0.43
CA ASN A 304 -17.14 -12.97 -1.78
C ASN A 304 -18.65 -12.71 -1.82
N HIS A 305 -19.24 -12.24 -0.72
CA HIS A 305 -20.61 -11.75 -0.75
C HIS A 305 -20.66 -10.52 -1.68
N PRO A 306 -21.62 -10.40 -2.61
CA PRO A 306 -21.67 -9.30 -3.58
C PRO A 306 -21.71 -7.93 -2.91
N ASP A 307 -22.38 -7.82 -1.76
CA ASP A 307 -22.44 -6.59 -0.99
C ASP A 307 -21.38 -6.50 0.13
N PHE A 308 -20.32 -7.33 0.11
CA PHE A 308 -19.37 -7.41 1.22
C PHE A 308 -18.89 -6.02 1.66
N GLY A 309 -18.94 -5.77 2.96
CA GLY A 309 -18.64 -4.45 3.51
C GLY A 309 -18.20 -4.53 4.96
N CYS A 310 -17.56 -3.45 5.42
CA CYS A 310 -17.12 -3.30 6.80
C CYS A 310 -18.26 -2.75 7.67
N LEU A 311 -18.29 -3.13 8.95
CA LEU A 311 -19.12 -2.43 9.93
C LEU A 311 -18.60 -0.99 10.09
N PRO A 312 -19.46 0.05 10.13
CA PRO A 312 -19.01 1.44 10.24
C PRO A 312 -18.12 1.70 11.47
N THR A 313 -18.37 1.00 12.57
CA THR A 313 -17.58 1.09 13.81
C THR A 313 -16.18 0.48 13.71
N PHE A 314 -15.83 -0.21 12.60
CA PHE A 314 -14.47 -0.69 12.37
C PHE A 314 -13.46 0.46 12.23
N GLY A 315 -13.90 1.65 11.80
CA GLY A 315 -13.04 2.83 11.68
C GLY A 315 -12.39 3.27 13.01
N VAL A 316 -12.96 2.84 14.14
CA VAL A 316 -12.37 3.09 15.46
C VAL A 316 -11.07 2.32 15.66
N ILE A 317 -10.96 1.11 15.10
CA ILE A 317 -9.81 0.22 15.31
C ILE A 317 -8.53 0.84 14.73
N ALA A 318 -8.60 1.40 13.52
CA ALA A 318 -7.48 2.07 12.87
C ALA A 318 -6.97 3.29 13.66
N SER A 319 -7.89 4.03 14.30
CA SER A 319 -7.53 5.16 15.15
C SER A 319 -7.09 4.74 16.56
N GLN A 320 -7.59 3.60 17.07
CA GLN A 320 -7.21 3.05 18.36
C GLN A 320 -5.74 2.59 18.37
N ALA A 321 -5.21 2.12 17.24
CA ALA A 321 -3.79 1.76 17.12
C ALA A 321 -2.86 2.90 17.57
N VAL A 322 -3.21 4.15 17.24
CA VAL A 322 -2.43 5.34 17.64
C VAL A 322 -2.40 5.53 19.17
N LEU A 323 -3.49 5.19 19.85
CA LEU A 323 -3.58 5.29 21.32
C LEU A 323 -2.76 4.21 22.03
N MET A 324 -2.63 3.04 21.41
CA MET A 324 -1.96 1.87 22.00
C MET A 324 -0.46 1.87 21.72
N GLU A 325 -0.03 2.35 20.54
CA GLU A 325 1.39 2.49 20.18
C GLU A 325 2.03 3.77 20.74
N GLY A 326 1.24 4.80 21.03
CA GLY A 326 1.70 6.01 21.72
C GLY A 326 1.99 5.76 23.21
N GLY A 327 2.84 6.59 23.81
CA GLY A 327 3.21 6.53 25.23
C GLY A 327 2.07 6.75 26.25
N LEU A 328 0.80 6.74 25.80
CA LEU A 328 -0.40 6.73 26.65
C LEU A 328 -0.71 5.34 27.23
N SER A 329 -0.20 4.26 26.62
CA SER A 329 -0.39 2.88 27.08
C SER A 329 0.22 2.59 28.46
N SER A 330 1.11 3.46 28.95
CA SER A 330 1.77 3.37 30.26
C SER A 330 1.09 4.18 31.37
N VAL A 331 0.00 4.91 31.07
CA VAL A 331 -0.68 5.79 32.03
C VAL A 331 -1.87 5.08 32.69
N PRO A 332 -1.90 4.90 34.03
CA PRO A 332 -3.02 4.26 34.72
C PRO A 332 -4.28 5.13 34.74
N GLY A 333 -5.44 4.51 34.45
CA GLY A 333 -6.76 5.13 34.53
C GLY A 333 -7.52 5.03 33.21
N GLN A 334 -8.66 4.35 33.23
CA GLN A 334 -9.63 4.37 32.14
C GLN A 334 -10.88 5.09 32.63
N GLY A 335 -11.32 6.10 31.90
CA GLY A 335 -12.63 6.70 32.11
C GLY A 335 -13.10 7.45 30.88
N ASP A 336 -14.36 7.19 30.54
CA ASP A 336 -15.28 7.92 29.68
C ASP A 336 -14.71 8.42 28.34
N SER A 337 -14.59 7.52 27.37
CA SER A 337 -14.50 7.89 25.96
C SER A 337 -15.86 8.33 25.43
N VAL A 338 -16.02 9.64 25.25
CA VAL A 338 -16.95 10.19 24.27
C VAL A 338 -16.32 9.98 22.90
N LEU A 339 -16.77 8.94 22.21
CA LEU A 339 -16.40 8.74 20.81
C LEU A 339 -17.27 9.67 19.96
N LYS A 340 -16.69 10.50 19.08
CA LYS A 340 -17.45 11.14 17.99
C LYS A 340 -16.83 10.67 16.68
N LEU A 341 -17.55 9.79 15.99
CA LEU A 341 -17.21 9.34 14.64
C LEU A 341 -17.89 10.26 13.63
N ASN A 342 -17.14 10.92 12.75
CA ASN A 342 -17.68 11.38 11.47
C ASN A 342 -17.12 10.43 10.39
N TRP A 343 -18.01 9.82 9.63
CA TRP A 343 -17.69 8.72 8.71
C TRP A 343 -17.78 9.10 7.23
N PHE A 344 -16.86 8.55 6.44
CA PHE A 344 -17.04 8.17 5.03
C PHE A 344 -16.52 6.73 4.81
N LEU A 345 -17.07 6.04 3.81
CA LEU A 345 -16.96 4.60 3.54
C LEU A 345 -15.57 3.98 3.79
N LEU A 346 -15.49 2.92 4.61
CA LEU A 346 -14.31 2.04 4.66
C LEU A 346 -14.31 1.08 3.48
N PHE A 347 -13.15 1.01 2.84
CA PHE A 347 -12.78 -0.04 1.90
C PHE A 347 -12.71 -1.41 2.62
N CYS A 348 -12.78 -2.50 1.85
CA CYS A 348 -12.69 -3.87 2.38
C CYS A 348 -11.24 -4.35 2.61
N SER A 349 -10.26 -3.55 2.19
CA SER A 349 -8.82 -3.73 2.40
C SER A 349 -8.09 -2.44 2.08
N GLY A 350 -6.96 -2.17 2.74
CA GLY A 350 -6.12 -1.02 2.39
C GLY A 350 -5.01 -0.76 3.40
N THR A 351 -4.17 0.23 3.09
CA THR A 351 -3.17 0.78 4.00
C THR A 351 -3.67 2.13 4.49
N LEU A 352 -3.89 2.25 5.80
CA LEU A 352 -4.40 3.48 6.41
C LEU A 352 -3.29 4.22 7.13
N ARG A 353 -3.38 5.55 7.11
CA ARG A 353 -2.48 6.46 7.80
C ARG A 353 -3.30 7.25 8.82
N SER A 354 -3.02 7.07 10.10
CA SER A 354 -3.74 7.77 11.18
C SER A 354 -2.85 8.84 11.81
N GLU A 355 -3.40 10.03 12.00
CA GLU A 355 -2.75 11.18 12.66
C GLU A 355 -3.55 11.59 13.89
N ALA A 356 -2.91 11.61 15.07
CA ALA A 356 -3.54 12.05 16.31
C ALA A 356 -3.07 13.44 16.75
N THR A 357 -3.99 14.23 17.30
CA THR A 357 -3.76 15.54 17.90
C THR A 357 -4.50 15.66 19.24
N VAL A 358 -3.90 16.36 20.20
CA VAL A 358 -4.57 16.69 21.47
C VAL A 358 -5.48 17.88 21.23
N ALA A 359 -6.79 17.65 21.26
CA ALA A 359 -7.81 18.65 21.00
C ALA A 359 -8.12 19.53 22.22
N ASP A 360 -8.08 18.95 23.43
CA ASP A 360 -8.34 19.66 24.69
C ASP A 360 -7.84 18.87 25.91
N VAL A 361 -7.63 19.55 27.03
CA VAL A 361 -7.28 18.94 28.32
C VAL A 361 -8.13 19.55 29.44
N LEU A 362 -9.00 18.74 30.06
CA LEU A 362 -9.93 19.18 31.08
C LEU A 362 -9.52 18.71 32.47
N ASP A 363 -9.72 19.56 33.47
CA ASP A 363 -9.48 19.23 34.87
C ASP A 363 -10.79 18.78 35.55
N LYS A 364 -10.80 17.56 36.11
CA LYS A 364 -11.93 17.02 36.86
C LYS A 364 -11.68 16.94 38.37
N GLY A 365 -10.59 17.52 38.86
CA GLY A 365 -10.17 17.48 40.26
C GLY A 365 -9.39 16.20 40.57
N SER A 366 -10.06 15.05 40.63
CA SER A 366 -9.41 13.75 40.91
C SER A 366 -8.70 13.12 39.70
N GLY A 367 -8.76 13.76 38.54
CA GLY A 367 -8.13 13.29 37.30
C GLY A 367 -8.23 14.32 36.18
N ALA A 368 -7.53 14.07 35.07
CA ALA A 368 -7.58 14.87 33.84
C ALA A 368 -8.38 14.14 32.77
N VAL A 369 -9.03 14.87 31.85
CA VAL A 369 -9.58 14.31 30.61
C VAL A 369 -8.78 14.85 29.44
N LEU A 370 -8.20 13.96 28.64
CA LEU A 370 -7.58 14.28 27.36
C LEU A 370 -8.60 14.05 26.24
N LEU A 371 -8.91 15.08 25.45
CA LEU A 371 -9.63 14.93 24.20
C LEU A 371 -8.61 14.76 23.07
N LEU A 372 -8.68 13.64 22.36
CA LEU A 372 -7.75 13.28 21.29
C LEU A 372 -8.52 13.18 19.98
N ASP A 373 -8.17 14.02 19.02
CA ASP A 373 -8.71 13.98 17.66
C ASP A 373 -7.80 13.10 16.80
N VAL A 374 -8.36 12.15 16.06
CA VAL A 374 -7.61 11.23 15.20
C VAL A 374 -8.22 11.22 13.80
N ASN A 375 -7.46 11.67 12.82
CA ASN A 375 -7.82 11.66 11.40
C ASN A 375 -7.19 10.44 10.73
N THR A 376 -7.98 9.65 10.01
CA THR A 376 -7.50 8.44 9.30
C THR A 376 -7.66 8.60 7.80
N TYR A 377 -6.57 8.39 7.07
CA TYR A 377 -6.45 8.62 5.64
C TYR A 377 -6.15 7.33 4.86
N ASN A 378 -6.57 7.28 3.60
CA ASN A 378 -6.07 6.34 2.59
C ASN A 378 -5.43 7.14 1.45
N GLY A 379 -4.10 7.11 1.35
CA GLY A 379 -3.38 8.12 0.57
C GLY A 379 -3.62 9.52 1.14
N ASP A 380 -4.18 10.40 0.32
CA ASP A 380 -4.52 11.79 0.68
C ASP A 380 -6.01 11.97 1.06
N GLU A 381 -6.84 10.94 0.90
CA GLU A 381 -8.27 11.00 1.20
C GLU A 381 -8.55 10.75 2.68
N LEU A 382 -9.26 11.66 3.34
CA LEU A 382 -9.73 11.49 4.72
C LEU A 382 -10.94 10.54 4.76
N LEU A 383 -10.79 9.39 5.42
CA LEU A 383 -11.85 8.38 5.52
C LEU A 383 -12.70 8.53 6.79
N CYS A 384 -12.05 8.70 7.94
CA CYS A 384 -12.78 8.85 9.19
C CYS A 384 -12.07 9.76 10.19
N PHE A 385 -12.89 10.40 11.00
CA PHE A 385 -12.48 11.18 12.15
C PHE A 385 -12.98 10.49 13.41
N ASN A 386 -12.08 10.24 14.37
CA ASN A 386 -12.38 9.72 15.68
C ASN A 386 -11.93 10.72 16.74
N GLN A 387 -12.83 11.12 17.62
CA GLN A 387 -12.46 11.81 18.86
C GLN A 387 -12.50 10.82 20.02
N PHE A 388 -11.43 10.67 20.77
CA PHE A 388 -11.39 9.91 22.01
C PHE A 388 -11.36 10.86 23.20
N SER A 389 -11.97 10.43 24.30
CA SER A 389 -11.85 11.08 25.61
C SER A 389 -11.22 10.08 26.56
N VAL A 390 -10.09 10.44 27.15
CA VAL A 390 -9.30 9.57 28.01
C VAL A 390 -9.19 10.22 29.38
N PHE A 391 -9.80 9.61 30.39
CA PHE A 391 -9.67 10.04 31.78
C PHE A 391 -8.42 9.43 32.42
N VAL A 392 -7.50 10.29 32.84
CA VAL A 392 -6.28 9.93 33.55
C VAL A 392 -6.49 10.16 35.05
N VAL A 393 -6.51 9.08 35.82
CA VAL A 393 -6.73 9.13 37.27
C VAL A 393 -5.51 9.76 37.94
N GLY A 394 -5.74 10.67 38.90
CA GLY A 394 -4.67 11.30 39.68
C GLY A 394 -3.97 12.48 38.99
N ALA A 395 -4.23 12.73 37.71
CA ALA A 395 -3.64 13.84 36.95
C ALA A 395 -4.47 15.15 36.98
N GLY A 396 -5.43 15.28 37.89
CA GLY A 396 -6.26 16.48 38.04
C GLY A 396 -5.69 17.49 39.04
N GLY A 397 -6.41 18.60 39.26
CA GLY A 397 -6.05 19.63 40.25
C GLY A 397 -5.09 20.72 39.74
N PHE A 398 -4.89 20.81 38.42
CA PHE A 398 -4.05 21.79 37.75
C PHE A 398 -4.79 23.10 37.40
N GLY A 399 -6.07 23.24 37.78
CA GLY A 399 -6.84 24.46 37.60
C GLY A 399 -7.39 24.68 36.19
N GLY A 400 -7.46 23.62 35.37
CA GLY A 400 -7.98 23.67 34.01
C GLY A 400 -9.50 23.84 33.90
N LYS A 401 -10.01 24.05 32.68
CA LYS A 401 -11.44 24.13 32.42
C LYS A 401 -12.12 22.80 32.78
N ARG A 402 -13.26 22.86 33.47
CA ARG A 402 -14.03 21.67 33.88
C ARG A 402 -14.95 21.13 32.79
N THR A 403 -15.29 21.94 31.79
CA THR A 403 -16.26 21.62 30.74
C THR A 403 -15.75 22.12 29.39
N SER A 404 -16.21 21.45 28.33
CA SER A 404 -16.01 21.88 26.94
C SER A 404 -17.40 22.09 26.31
N ASP A 405 -17.54 23.08 25.43
CA ASP A 405 -18.80 23.47 24.78
C ASP A 405 -19.39 22.37 23.86
N ARG A 406 -18.70 21.23 23.74
CA ARG A 406 -19.02 20.15 22.81
C ARG A 406 -19.94 19.03 23.36
N VAL A 407 -20.51 19.11 24.57
CA VAL A 407 -21.28 17.98 25.14
C VAL A 407 -22.44 18.36 26.06
N LYS A 408 -23.69 18.26 25.55
CA LYS A 408 -24.87 17.70 26.25
C LYS A 408 -25.86 17.14 25.22
N VAL A 409 -26.45 15.98 25.47
CA VAL A 409 -27.57 15.41 24.68
C VAL A 409 -28.64 14.97 25.67
N GLY A 410 -29.86 15.50 25.54
CA GLY A 410 -31.04 15.06 26.29
C GLY A 410 -31.82 13.97 25.55
N PHE A 411 -32.65 13.22 26.26
CA PHE A 411 -33.46 12.14 25.67
C PHE A 411 -34.90 12.61 25.41
N PRO A 412 -35.50 12.28 24.25
CA PRO A 412 -36.93 12.48 24.04
C PRO A 412 -37.77 11.43 24.81
N PRO A 413 -39.00 11.77 25.27
CA PRO A 413 -39.73 10.97 26.27
C PRO A 413 -40.45 9.72 25.77
N ASN A 414 -40.63 9.50 24.45
CA ASN A 414 -41.53 8.44 23.94
C ASN A 414 -40.81 7.33 23.17
N LEU A 415 -40.99 6.07 23.62
CA LEU A 415 -40.25 4.85 23.23
C LEU A 415 -40.64 4.28 21.84
N ARG A 416 -39.66 3.82 21.03
CA ARG A 416 -39.90 2.87 19.93
C ARG A 416 -38.64 2.07 19.55
N ALA A 417 -38.65 0.77 19.87
CA ALA A 417 -37.67 -0.30 19.61
C ALA A 417 -36.64 -0.62 20.71
N LYS A 418 -36.56 -1.92 21.05
CA LYS A 418 -35.56 -2.52 21.94
C LYS A 418 -34.96 -3.74 21.22
N GLN A 419 -33.63 -3.87 21.26
CA GLN A 419 -32.95 -5.09 20.81
C GLN A 419 -32.06 -5.62 21.94
N CYS A 420 -32.05 -6.94 22.10
CA CYS A 420 -31.24 -7.61 23.10
C CYS A 420 -30.39 -8.68 22.43
N LEU A 421 -29.16 -8.83 22.91
CA LEU A 421 -28.25 -9.90 22.50
C LEU A 421 -27.55 -10.47 23.74
N PHE A 422 -27.20 -11.75 23.67
CA PHE A 422 -26.36 -12.44 24.65
C PHE A 422 -24.98 -12.75 24.04
N PRO A 423 -23.94 -11.96 24.33
CA PRO A 423 -22.57 -12.27 23.94
C PRO A 423 -22.03 -13.49 24.72
N PRO A 424 -21.23 -14.38 24.11
CA PRO A 424 -20.62 -15.49 24.83
C PRO A 424 -19.61 -15.03 25.89
N ARG A 425 -19.24 -15.92 26.81
CA ARG A 425 -18.18 -15.63 27.81
C ARG A 425 -16.81 -15.35 27.17
N SER A 426 -16.54 -15.89 25.98
CA SER A 426 -15.30 -15.67 25.23
C SER A 426 -15.26 -14.34 24.46
N GLN A 427 -16.29 -13.49 24.59
CA GLN A 427 -16.45 -12.26 23.80
C GLN A 427 -15.23 -11.32 23.89
N ALA A 428 -14.69 -11.09 25.09
CA ALA A 428 -13.52 -10.23 25.28
C ALA A 428 -12.24 -10.85 24.68
N ALA A 429 -12.09 -12.18 24.79
CA ALA A 429 -10.96 -12.92 24.21
C ALA A 429 -10.97 -12.89 22.67
N LEU A 430 -12.15 -12.83 22.05
CA LEU A 430 -12.26 -12.66 20.61
C LEU A 430 -12.05 -11.20 20.20
N TYR A 431 -12.64 -10.23 20.93
CA TYR A 431 -12.56 -8.82 20.57
C TYR A 431 -11.15 -8.24 20.60
N ARG A 432 -10.33 -8.63 21.59
CA ARG A 432 -8.92 -8.19 21.68
C ARG A 432 -8.08 -8.51 20.44
N LEU A 433 -8.44 -9.54 19.67
CA LEU A 433 -7.77 -9.88 18.39
C LEU A 433 -7.94 -8.79 17.32
N SER A 434 -8.81 -7.81 17.56
CA SER A 434 -8.99 -6.63 16.70
C SER A 434 -7.96 -5.53 16.98
N GLY A 435 -7.11 -5.64 18.02
CA GLY A 435 -6.01 -4.71 18.26
C GLY A 435 -5.89 -4.17 19.70
N ASP A 436 -6.93 -4.31 20.54
CA ASP A 436 -6.88 -3.91 21.95
C ASP A 436 -6.44 -5.08 22.84
N TRP A 437 -5.12 -5.17 23.03
CA TRP A 437 -4.47 -6.25 23.76
C TRP A 437 -4.41 -6.04 25.28
N ASN A 438 -5.02 -4.96 25.82
CA ASN A 438 -4.95 -4.60 27.22
C ASN A 438 -5.29 -5.82 28.13
N PRO A 439 -4.39 -6.22 29.05
CA PRO A 439 -4.59 -7.38 29.92
C PRO A 439 -5.85 -7.30 30.79
N LEU A 440 -6.37 -6.10 31.06
CA LEU A 440 -7.61 -5.87 31.81
C LEU A 440 -8.81 -6.70 31.30
N HIS A 441 -8.80 -7.04 30.01
CA HIS A 441 -9.90 -7.75 29.35
C HIS A 441 -9.75 -9.27 29.32
N ILE A 442 -8.65 -9.84 29.86
CA ILE A 442 -8.41 -11.28 29.81
C ILE A 442 -7.69 -11.86 31.03
N ASP A 443 -6.80 -11.10 31.68
CA ASP A 443 -6.01 -11.53 32.84
C ASP A 443 -6.72 -11.15 34.14
N PRO A 444 -7.16 -12.12 34.96
CA PRO A 444 -7.80 -11.85 36.25
C PRO A 444 -6.93 -11.05 37.23
N SER A 445 -5.62 -11.27 37.23
CA SER A 445 -4.70 -10.58 38.15
C SER A 445 -4.59 -9.10 37.79
N PHE A 446 -4.49 -8.81 36.50
CA PHE A 446 -4.45 -7.43 36.00
C PHE A 446 -5.79 -6.70 36.17
N ALA A 447 -6.91 -7.40 35.95
CA ALA A 447 -8.24 -6.85 36.21
C ALA A 447 -8.42 -6.46 37.69
N ALA A 448 -7.93 -7.29 38.61
CA ALA A 448 -7.94 -7.00 40.05
C ALA A 448 -7.11 -5.75 40.42
N MET A 449 -5.92 -5.59 39.83
CA MET A 449 -5.10 -4.37 40.00
C MET A 449 -5.82 -3.12 39.49
N GLY A 450 -6.61 -3.24 38.41
CA GLY A 450 -7.46 -2.18 37.89
C GLY A 450 -8.73 -1.91 38.70
N GLY A 451 -8.93 -2.58 39.84
CA GLY A 451 -10.10 -2.41 40.71
C GLY A 451 -11.34 -3.22 40.31
N PHE A 452 -11.20 -4.18 39.39
CA PHE A 452 -12.29 -5.03 38.94
C PHE A 452 -12.18 -6.44 39.52
N LYS A 453 -13.30 -7.02 39.97
CA LYS A 453 -13.30 -8.38 40.56
C LYS A 453 -12.95 -9.49 39.55
N GLN A 454 -13.09 -9.21 38.26
CA GLN A 454 -12.82 -10.13 37.16
C GLN A 454 -12.64 -9.34 35.85
N PRO A 455 -12.09 -9.95 34.78
CA PRO A 455 -11.92 -9.28 33.50
C PRO A 455 -13.25 -8.73 32.94
N ILE A 456 -13.19 -7.51 32.41
CA ILE A 456 -14.36 -6.81 31.85
C ILE A 456 -14.34 -6.86 30.32
N LEU A 457 -15.51 -6.77 29.70
CA LEU A 457 -15.63 -6.62 28.26
C LEU A 457 -15.17 -5.22 27.82
N HIS A 458 -14.49 -5.12 26.67
CA HIS A 458 -14.10 -3.85 26.08
C HIS A 458 -15.32 -2.93 25.88
N GLY A 459 -15.20 -1.66 26.28
CA GLY A 459 -16.25 -0.66 26.04
C GLY A 459 -16.59 -0.57 24.55
N LEU A 460 -15.56 -0.51 23.69
CA LEU A 460 -15.72 -0.45 22.23
C LEU A 460 -16.42 -1.69 21.63
N CYS A 461 -16.38 -2.83 22.33
CA CYS A 461 -17.16 -4.00 21.95
C CYS A 461 -18.66 -3.79 22.20
N SER A 462 -19.03 -3.31 23.39
CA SER A 462 -20.43 -2.97 23.74
C SER A 462 -20.98 -1.87 22.82
N PHE A 463 -20.13 -0.90 22.47
CA PHE A 463 -20.40 0.14 21.49
C PHE A 463 -20.68 -0.43 20.09
N GLY A 464 -19.86 -1.38 19.62
CA GLY A 464 -20.08 -2.08 18.36
C GLY A 464 -21.43 -2.82 18.32
N PHE A 465 -21.83 -3.46 19.42
CA PHE A 465 -23.16 -4.08 19.52
C PHE A 465 -24.30 -3.06 19.40
N ALA A 466 -24.22 -1.94 20.12
CA ALA A 466 -25.23 -0.89 20.05
C ALA A 466 -25.37 -0.31 18.62
N ALA A 467 -24.24 -0.04 17.95
CA ALA A 467 -24.24 0.43 16.56
C ALA A 467 -24.87 -0.59 15.60
N ARG A 468 -24.59 -1.89 15.78
CA ARG A 468 -25.20 -2.96 14.98
C ARG A 468 -26.71 -3.06 15.18
N HIS A 469 -27.21 -2.86 16.40
CA HIS A 469 -28.65 -2.82 16.67
C HIS A 469 -29.32 -1.68 15.92
N VAL A 470 -28.71 -0.47 15.90
CA VAL A 470 -29.23 0.65 15.10
C VAL A 470 -29.19 0.35 13.61
N LEU A 471 -28.06 -0.16 13.10
CA LEU A 471 -27.90 -0.48 11.68
C LEU A 471 -28.93 -1.53 11.22
N LYS A 472 -29.17 -2.54 12.07
CA LYS A 472 -30.18 -3.57 11.86
C LYS A 472 -31.59 -2.99 11.84
N GLN A 473 -31.91 -2.11 12.80
CA GLN A 473 -33.26 -1.65 13.06
C GLN A 473 -33.69 -0.51 12.13
N PHE A 474 -32.79 0.40 11.79
CA PHE A 474 -33.11 1.67 11.13
C PHE A 474 -32.40 1.91 9.79
N ALA A 475 -31.45 1.05 9.41
CA ALA A 475 -30.69 1.21 8.17
C ALA A 475 -30.68 -0.03 7.27
N GLY A 476 -31.49 -1.07 7.57
CA GLY A 476 -31.55 -2.29 6.74
C GLY A 476 -30.22 -3.07 6.64
N ASN A 477 -29.22 -2.77 7.48
CA ASN A 477 -27.82 -3.22 7.35
C ASN A 477 -27.05 -2.64 6.18
N ASP A 478 -27.50 -1.51 5.66
CA ASP A 478 -26.70 -0.75 4.72
C ASP A 478 -25.72 0.16 5.48
N PRO A 479 -24.41 -0.16 5.50
CA PRO A 479 -23.41 0.67 6.16
C PRO A 479 -23.29 2.06 5.51
N SER A 480 -23.71 2.25 4.25
CA SER A 480 -23.66 3.54 3.57
C SER A 480 -24.59 4.58 4.21
N ARG A 481 -25.65 4.13 4.91
CA ARG A 481 -26.58 5.01 5.64
C ARG A 481 -26.02 5.49 6.97
N PHE A 482 -24.90 4.96 7.45
CA PHE A 482 -24.36 5.30 8.76
C PHE A 482 -23.44 6.51 8.65
N LYS A 483 -23.80 7.65 9.27
CA LYS A 483 -23.05 8.91 9.15
C LYS A 483 -22.14 9.18 10.34
N ALA A 484 -22.65 8.99 11.55
CA ALA A 484 -21.91 9.28 12.76
C ALA A 484 -22.47 8.48 13.93
N ILE A 485 -21.65 8.27 14.95
CA ILE A 485 -22.10 7.74 16.23
C ILE A 485 -21.34 8.41 17.35
N LYS A 486 -22.07 8.67 18.43
CA LYS A 486 -21.54 9.14 19.70
C LYS A 486 -22.04 8.28 20.84
N ALA A 487 -21.19 8.03 21.82
CA ALA A 487 -21.56 7.34 23.04
C ALA A 487 -20.63 7.72 24.18
N ARG A 488 -21.13 7.63 25.43
CA ARG A 488 -20.32 7.67 26.64
C ARG A 488 -20.40 6.32 27.34
N PHE A 489 -19.24 5.73 27.64
CA PHE A 489 -19.13 4.56 28.51
C PHE A 489 -19.46 4.96 29.94
N ALA A 490 -20.40 4.27 30.59
CA ALA A 490 -20.90 4.66 31.91
C ALA A 490 -20.47 3.68 33.00
N LYS A 491 -20.51 2.37 32.72
CA LYS A 491 -20.18 1.29 33.66
C LYS A 491 -19.63 0.07 32.90
N PRO A 492 -18.82 -0.78 33.55
CA PRO A 492 -18.26 -1.98 32.93
C PRO A 492 -19.34 -3.02 32.62
N VAL A 493 -19.06 -3.83 31.59
CA VAL A 493 -19.85 -5.02 31.23
C VAL A 493 -18.99 -6.25 31.50
N LEU A 494 -19.56 -7.29 32.08
CA LEU A 494 -18.86 -8.57 32.28
C LEU A 494 -19.08 -9.48 31.06
N PRO A 495 -18.05 -10.20 30.57
CA PRO A 495 -18.24 -11.17 29.50
C PRO A 495 -19.31 -12.21 29.86
N GLY A 496 -20.27 -12.43 28.97
CA GLY A 496 -21.43 -13.30 29.21
C GLY A 496 -22.68 -12.61 29.77
N GLN A 497 -22.68 -11.30 30.00
CA GLN A 497 -23.90 -10.55 30.34
C GLN A 497 -24.67 -10.11 29.09
N SER A 498 -26.01 -10.12 29.15
CA SER A 498 -26.85 -9.69 28.04
C SER A 498 -26.82 -8.18 27.86
N LEU A 499 -26.64 -7.71 26.62
CA LEU A 499 -26.71 -6.30 26.26
C LEU A 499 -28.07 -5.99 25.64
N GLN A 500 -28.79 -5.04 26.24
CA GLN A 500 -30.05 -4.50 25.74
C GLN A 500 -29.85 -3.06 25.28
N THR A 501 -30.05 -2.80 23.99
CA THR A 501 -30.03 -1.46 23.41
C THR A 501 -31.46 -0.94 23.25
N GLU A 502 -31.72 0.21 23.86
CA GLU A 502 -32.97 0.96 23.72
C GLU A 502 -32.70 2.14 22.80
N MET A 503 -33.61 2.37 21.84
CA MET A 503 -33.39 3.31 20.73
C MET A 503 -34.60 4.21 20.55
N TRP A 504 -34.34 5.47 20.17
CA TRP A 504 -35.35 6.50 19.91
C TRP A 504 -34.98 7.26 18.64
N LYS A 505 -35.78 7.11 17.57
CA LYS A 505 -35.55 7.81 16.29
C LYS A 505 -36.18 9.20 16.31
N GLU A 506 -35.39 10.21 16.01
CA GLU A 506 -35.75 11.62 15.85
C GLU A 506 -35.16 12.13 14.52
N GLY A 507 -36.00 12.18 13.48
CA GLY A 507 -35.53 12.46 12.11
C GLY A 507 -34.46 11.46 11.66
N ASN A 508 -33.28 11.98 11.29
CA ASN A 508 -32.12 11.18 10.90
C ASN A 508 -31.22 10.76 12.07
N ARG A 509 -31.53 11.20 13.30
CA ARG A 509 -30.79 10.81 14.50
C ARG A 509 -31.52 9.69 15.24
N VAL A 510 -30.79 8.68 15.69
CA VAL A 510 -31.27 7.63 16.57
C VAL A 510 -30.55 7.78 17.91
N HIS A 511 -31.20 8.36 18.90
CA HIS A 511 -30.70 8.35 20.27
C HIS A 511 -30.75 6.92 20.81
N LEU A 512 -29.80 6.55 21.66
CA LEU A 512 -29.73 5.22 22.22
C LEU A 512 -29.10 5.19 23.61
N GLN A 513 -29.42 4.13 24.35
CA GLN A 513 -28.68 3.71 25.52
C GLN A 513 -28.52 2.19 25.50
N CYS A 514 -27.47 1.69 26.16
CA CYS A 514 -27.26 0.26 26.32
C CYS A 514 -27.22 -0.09 27.79
N LYS A 515 -27.90 -1.17 28.16
CA LYS A 515 -27.98 -1.69 29.52
C LYS A 515 -27.55 -3.16 29.58
N VAL A 516 -27.09 -3.57 30.76
CA VAL A 516 -27.02 -4.99 31.13
C VAL A 516 -28.42 -5.43 31.52
N LYS A 517 -29.00 -6.37 30.77
CA LYS A 517 -30.41 -6.78 30.97
C LYS A 517 -30.66 -7.34 32.37
N GLU A 518 -29.70 -8.10 32.89
CA GLU A 518 -29.81 -8.80 34.16
C GLU A 518 -29.86 -7.85 35.37
N THR A 519 -29.26 -6.67 35.25
CA THR A 519 -29.09 -5.72 36.37
C THR A 519 -29.76 -4.36 36.12
N ASP A 520 -30.33 -4.16 34.93
CA ASP A 520 -30.84 -2.89 34.40
C ASP A 520 -29.83 -1.73 34.44
N VAL A 521 -28.54 -2.04 34.61
CA VAL A 521 -27.47 -1.06 34.71
C VAL A 521 -27.15 -0.48 33.34
N VAL A 522 -27.19 0.84 33.22
CA VAL A 522 -26.76 1.57 32.01
C VAL A 522 -25.24 1.52 31.86
N VAL A 523 -24.78 1.00 30.71
CA VAL A 523 -23.36 0.85 30.35
C VAL A 523 -22.93 1.76 29.20
N LEU A 524 -23.87 2.15 28.32
CA LEU A 524 -23.69 3.23 27.35
C LEU A 524 -24.78 4.27 27.54
N ALA A 525 -24.37 5.52 27.78
CA ALA A 525 -25.25 6.65 28.03
C ALA A 525 -24.97 7.81 27.07
N GLY A 526 -25.94 8.72 26.92
CA GLY A 526 -25.81 9.93 26.11
C GLY A 526 -25.38 9.63 24.66
N ALA A 527 -25.85 8.50 24.13
CA ALA A 527 -25.41 7.99 22.85
C ALA A 527 -26.44 8.30 21.74
N TYR A 528 -25.95 8.49 20.53
CA TYR A 528 -26.78 8.62 19.34
C TYR A 528 -26.04 8.13 18.10
N VAL A 529 -26.78 7.75 17.07
CA VAL A 529 -26.30 7.50 15.71
C VAL A 529 -26.98 8.49 14.78
N ASP A 530 -26.20 9.21 13.96
CA ASP A 530 -26.76 9.95 12.82
C ASP A 530 -26.72 9.03 11.60
N LEU A 531 -27.84 8.99 10.88
CA LEU A 531 -27.98 8.33 9.60
C LEU A 531 -28.01 9.38 8.47
N HIS A 532 -27.64 8.98 7.26
CA HIS A 532 -27.98 9.75 6.06
C HIS A 532 -29.50 9.70 5.84
N GLY A 533 -30.07 10.81 5.34
CA GLY A 533 -31.51 10.92 5.09
C GLY A 533 -31.99 9.89 4.07
N GLU A 534 -33.27 9.52 4.14
CA GLU A 534 -33.94 8.87 3.02
C GLU A 534 -33.98 9.91 1.89
N SER A 535 -33.29 9.62 0.79
CA SER A 535 -33.51 10.37 -0.44
C SER A 535 -34.99 10.20 -0.80
N ASP A 536 -35.74 11.30 -0.93
CA ASP A 536 -37.08 11.36 -1.54
C ASP A 536 -36.98 11.11 -3.06
N ALA A 537 -36.33 10.02 -3.44
CA ALA A 537 -36.51 9.38 -4.72
C ALA A 537 -37.37 8.14 -4.45
N PRO A 538 -38.60 8.05 -4.98
CA PRO A 538 -39.38 6.84 -4.88
C PRO A 538 -38.54 5.65 -5.36
N LEU A 539 -38.45 4.60 -4.53
CA LEU A 539 -37.86 3.30 -4.88
C LEU A 539 -38.64 2.55 -5.98
N GLU A 540 -39.46 3.24 -6.77
CA GLU A 540 -40.27 2.67 -7.86
C GLU A 540 -39.68 2.85 -9.25
N ASN A 541 -38.44 3.36 -9.40
CA ASN A 541 -37.76 3.39 -10.70
C ASN A 541 -36.36 2.74 -10.68
N LEU A 542 -36.23 1.60 -10.01
CA LEU A 542 -35.27 0.59 -10.49
C LEU A 542 -35.99 -0.20 -11.58
N PRO A 543 -35.61 -0.10 -12.86
CA PRO A 543 -36.17 -0.98 -13.87
C PRO A 543 -35.81 -2.41 -13.49
N GLN A 544 -36.84 -3.22 -13.27
CA GLN A 544 -36.70 -4.67 -13.24
C GLN A 544 -35.97 -5.13 -14.51
N GLY A 545 -34.94 -5.96 -14.31
CA GLY A 545 -34.53 -7.03 -15.24
C GLY A 545 -34.00 -6.61 -16.61
N GLY A 546 -32.71 -6.32 -16.72
CA GLY A 546 -31.97 -6.26 -18.00
C GLY A 546 -30.88 -7.31 -18.19
N GLY A 547 -30.41 -7.99 -17.12
CA GLY A 547 -29.41 -9.07 -17.23
C GLY A 547 -28.08 -8.68 -17.89
N LEU A 548 -27.71 -7.39 -17.84
CA LEU A 548 -26.48 -6.82 -18.39
C LEU A 548 -25.52 -6.46 -17.25
N GLN A 549 -24.24 -6.82 -17.38
CA GLN A 549 -23.23 -6.57 -16.34
C GLN A 549 -22.87 -5.09 -16.24
N SER A 550 -22.93 -4.35 -17.36
CA SER A 550 -22.67 -2.90 -17.41
C SER A 550 -23.62 -2.06 -16.57
N GLU A 551 -24.85 -2.52 -16.29
CA GLU A 551 -25.82 -1.77 -15.48
C GLU A 551 -25.29 -1.44 -14.08
N LEU A 552 -24.51 -2.34 -13.48
CA LEU A 552 -23.88 -2.13 -12.18
C LEU A 552 -22.85 -1.00 -12.21
N VAL A 553 -22.10 -0.90 -13.31
CA VAL A 553 -21.09 0.14 -13.50
C VAL A 553 -21.76 1.50 -13.72
N PHE A 554 -22.83 1.56 -14.53
CA PHE A 554 -23.58 2.80 -14.72
C PHE A 554 -24.25 3.25 -13.41
N ALA A 555 -24.78 2.33 -12.60
CA ALA A 555 -25.33 2.67 -11.28
C ALA A 555 -24.26 3.31 -10.35
N GLU A 556 -23.03 2.80 -10.37
CA GLU A 556 -21.90 3.38 -9.62
C GLU A 556 -21.47 4.75 -10.16
N ILE A 557 -21.42 4.92 -11.49
CA ILE A 557 -21.16 6.21 -12.13
C ILE A 557 -22.21 7.24 -11.69
N GLY A 558 -23.48 6.86 -11.66
CA GLY A 558 -24.58 7.72 -11.22
C GLY A 558 -24.37 8.24 -9.79
N ARG A 559 -24.06 7.35 -8.85
CA ARG A 559 -23.79 7.74 -7.44
C ARG A 559 -22.61 8.71 -7.31
N ARG A 560 -21.57 8.55 -8.13
CA ARG A 560 -20.40 9.45 -8.10
C ARG A 560 -20.70 10.84 -8.67
N ILE A 561 -21.56 10.91 -9.69
CA ILE A 561 -22.03 12.18 -10.24
C ILE A 561 -22.88 12.93 -9.19
N GLU A 562 -23.69 12.24 -8.41
CA GLU A 562 -24.43 12.87 -7.29
C GLU A 562 -23.49 13.49 -6.24
N SER A 563 -22.34 12.88 -5.96
CA SER A 563 -21.39 13.38 -4.95
C SER A 563 -20.41 14.45 -5.46
N LEU A 564 -19.93 14.33 -6.70
CA LEU A 564 -18.82 15.14 -7.25
C LEU A 564 -19.21 15.96 -8.49
N GLY A 565 -20.49 15.92 -8.88
CA GLY A 565 -20.89 16.30 -10.23
C GLY A 565 -20.63 17.76 -10.61
N SER A 566 -20.73 18.72 -9.68
CA SER A 566 -20.36 20.13 -9.96
C SER A 566 -18.89 20.31 -10.33
N GLU A 567 -17.98 19.52 -9.74
CA GLU A 567 -16.56 19.54 -10.09
C GLU A 567 -16.31 18.88 -11.44
N LEU A 568 -16.98 17.74 -11.69
CA LEU A 568 -16.90 17.00 -12.94
C LEU A 568 -17.44 17.81 -14.12
N VAL A 569 -18.56 18.52 -13.95
CA VAL A 569 -19.14 19.41 -14.97
C VAL A 569 -18.14 20.49 -15.37
N ARG A 570 -17.47 21.13 -14.38
CA ARG A 570 -16.46 22.17 -14.65
C ARG A 570 -15.25 21.64 -15.43
N LYS A 571 -14.81 20.41 -15.14
CA LYS A 571 -13.64 19.80 -15.78
C LYS A 571 -13.95 19.23 -17.17
N VAL A 572 -15.15 18.66 -17.35
CA VAL A 572 -15.51 17.88 -18.54
C VAL A 572 -16.25 18.71 -19.58
N ASN A 573 -17.32 19.39 -19.16
CA ASN A 573 -18.18 20.24 -19.98
C ASN A 573 -18.68 19.55 -21.27
N ALA A 574 -19.24 18.34 -21.15
CA ALA A 574 -19.72 17.54 -22.29
C ALA A 574 -20.79 16.51 -21.90
N VAL A 575 -21.58 16.08 -22.89
CA VAL A 575 -22.58 15.00 -22.77
C VAL A 575 -22.11 13.74 -23.50
N PHE A 576 -22.12 12.60 -22.81
CA PHE A 576 -21.65 11.31 -23.32
C PHE A 576 -22.80 10.32 -23.46
N GLY A 577 -23.03 9.82 -24.67
CA GLY A 577 -23.95 8.72 -24.94
C GLY A 577 -23.24 7.37 -24.91
N TRP A 578 -23.94 6.34 -24.46
CA TRP A 578 -23.47 4.96 -24.46
C TRP A 578 -24.54 4.04 -25.02
N GLU A 579 -24.16 3.21 -25.98
CA GLU A 579 -24.96 2.16 -26.58
C GLU A 579 -24.32 0.81 -26.23
N ILE A 580 -24.87 0.14 -25.23
CA ILE A 580 -24.43 -1.19 -24.83
C ILE A 580 -25.13 -2.23 -25.68
N THR A 581 -24.37 -3.12 -26.29
CA THR A 581 -24.87 -4.19 -27.16
C THR A 581 -24.73 -5.56 -26.51
N LYS A 582 -25.69 -6.45 -26.78
CA LYS A 582 -25.64 -7.89 -26.45
C LYS A 582 -26.12 -8.65 -27.67
N ASP A 583 -25.38 -9.68 -28.08
CA ASP A 583 -25.67 -10.47 -29.29
C ASP A 583 -25.86 -9.63 -30.56
N GLY A 584 -25.05 -8.55 -30.70
CA GLY A 584 -25.06 -7.67 -31.87
C GLY A 584 -26.22 -6.66 -31.94
N LYS A 585 -27.12 -6.63 -30.94
CA LYS A 585 -28.21 -5.64 -30.83
C LYS A 585 -28.01 -4.72 -29.64
N THR A 586 -28.42 -3.46 -29.76
CA THR A 586 -28.41 -2.51 -28.63
C THR A 586 -29.37 -3.00 -27.54
N ALA A 587 -28.81 -3.35 -26.39
CA ALA A 587 -29.52 -3.88 -25.24
C ALA A 587 -29.80 -2.81 -24.17
N ALA A 588 -28.95 -1.78 -24.09
CA ALA A 588 -29.21 -0.61 -23.25
C ALA A 588 -28.59 0.66 -23.87
N GLN A 589 -29.23 1.79 -23.59
CA GLN A 589 -28.67 3.11 -23.87
C GLN A 589 -28.55 3.89 -22.57
N TRP A 590 -27.48 4.66 -22.43
CA TRP A 590 -27.22 5.54 -21.30
C TRP A 590 -26.72 6.89 -21.78
N THR A 591 -27.02 7.92 -21.02
CA THR A 591 -26.49 9.26 -21.26
C THR A 591 -25.95 9.82 -19.96
N ILE A 592 -24.73 10.33 -20.02
CA ILE A 592 -24.05 11.01 -18.92
C ILE A 592 -23.96 12.49 -19.31
N ASP A 593 -24.69 13.36 -18.63
CA ASP A 593 -24.59 14.81 -18.80
C ASP A 593 -23.59 15.35 -17.77
N LEU A 594 -22.40 15.77 -18.22
CA LEU A 594 -21.41 16.51 -17.43
C LEU A 594 -21.21 17.92 -18.02
N LYS A 595 -22.28 18.52 -18.52
CA LYS A 595 -22.33 19.84 -19.13
C LYS A 595 -23.31 20.76 -18.43
N SER A 596 -24.41 20.20 -17.94
CA SER A 596 -25.53 20.95 -17.35
C SER A 596 -25.63 20.73 -15.83
N GLY A 597 -26.01 21.77 -15.09
CA GLY A 597 -26.31 21.70 -13.65
C GLY A 597 -25.14 21.13 -12.82
N SER A 598 -25.46 20.22 -11.90
CA SER A 598 -24.49 19.42 -11.14
C SER A 598 -24.14 18.10 -11.82
N GLY A 599 -24.47 17.92 -13.10
CA GLY A 599 -24.32 16.66 -13.82
C GLY A 599 -25.40 15.63 -13.49
N SER A 600 -25.68 14.73 -14.44
CA SER A 600 -26.68 13.67 -14.28
C SER A 600 -26.37 12.44 -15.13
N LEU A 601 -26.94 11.30 -14.74
CA LEU A 601 -26.94 10.06 -15.51
C LEU A 601 -28.39 9.62 -15.69
N HIS A 602 -28.76 9.22 -16.90
CA HIS A 602 -30.06 8.62 -17.19
C HIS A 602 -29.98 7.48 -18.20
N ARG A 603 -30.91 6.54 -18.09
CA ARG A 603 -31.09 5.44 -19.04
C ARG A 603 -31.92 5.94 -20.22
N GLY A 604 -31.43 5.69 -21.44
CA GLY A 604 -32.01 6.16 -22.70
C GLY A 604 -31.26 7.33 -23.32
N ALA A 605 -31.67 7.73 -24.52
CA ALA A 605 -31.20 8.95 -25.16
C ALA A 605 -31.79 10.16 -24.41
N GLY A 606 -30.95 11.00 -23.80
CA GLY A 606 -31.42 12.20 -23.12
C GLY A 606 -32.16 13.18 -24.01
N GLY A 607 -32.82 14.16 -23.39
CA GLY A 607 -33.52 15.25 -24.10
C GLY A 607 -32.62 16.15 -24.97
N GLY A 608 -31.32 15.88 -25.08
CA GLY A 608 -30.35 16.60 -25.92
C GLY A 608 -29.37 15.67 -26.64
N LYS A 609 -28.72 16.19 -27.70
CA LYS A 609 -27.74 15.44 -28.51
C LYS A 609 -26.43 15.24 -27.73
N ALA A 610 -26.00 13.98 -27.58
CA ALA A 610 -24.69 13.68 -26.99
C ALA A 610 -23.54 14.26 -27.84
N ASP A 611 -22.55 14.86 -27.18
CA ASP A 611 -21.36 15.42 -27.83
C ASP A 611 -20.46 14.29 -28.37
N VAL A 612 -20.47 13.13 -27.70
CA VAL A 612 -19.82 11.89 -28.15
C VAL A 612 -20.66 10.69 -27.73
N THR A 613 -20.70 9.64 -28.56
CA THR A 613 -21.43 8.40 -28.29
C THR A 613 -20.51 7.20 -28.47
N PHE A 614 -20.50 6.30 -27.50
CA PHE A 614 -19.76 5.04 -27.52
C PHE A 614 -20.70 3.87 -27.79
N THR A 615 -20.31 2.96 -28.67
CA THR A 615 -21.03 1.69 -28.89
C THR A 615 -20.08 0.54 -28.58
N VAL A 616 -20.47 -0.36 -27.68
CA VAL A 616 -19.61 -1.45 -27.19
C VAL A 616 -20.46 -2.64 -26.72
N SER A 617 -19.93 -3.86 -26.77
CA SER A 617 -20.62 -5.02 -26.20
C SER A 617 -20.61 -4.97 -24.66
N ASP A 618 -21.62 -5.54 -23.99
CA ASP A 618 -21.67 -5.63 -22.53
C ASP A 618 -20.40 -6.30 -21.96
N GLN A 619 -19.92 -7.36 -22.62
CA GLN A 619 -18.70 -8.06 -22.24
C GLN A 619 -17.44 -7.21 -22.44
N ASP A 620 -17.23 -6.63 -23.63
CA ASP A 620 -16.03 -5.83 -23.90
C ASP A 620 -16.01 -4.57 -23.03
N PHE A 621 -17.16 -3.99 -22.71
CA PHE A 621 -17.29 -2.88 -21.77
C PHE A 621 -16.76 -3.27 -20.38
N MET A 622 -17.13 -4.45 -19.89
CA MET A 622 -16.62 -4.95 -18.61
C MET A 622 -15.12 -5.25 -18.65
N GLU A 623 -14.58 -5.77 -19.75
CA GLU A 623 -13.14 -5.96 -19.91
C GLU A 623 -12.38 -4.64 -19.92
N VAL A 624 -12.96 -3.59 -20.51
CA VAL A 624 -12.39 -2.22 -20.49
C VAL A 624 -12.39 -1.65 -19.07
N VAL A 625 -13.52 -1.74 -18.35
CA VAL A 625 -13.64 -1.25 -16.97
C VAL A 625 -12.70 -1.99 -16.02
N GLN A 626 -12.52 -3.31 -16.19
CA GLN A 626 -11.59 -4.12 -15.40
C GLN A 626 -10.12 -3.94 -15.80
N GLY A 627 -9.81 -3.10 -16.81
CA GLY A 627 -8.46 -2.88 -17.30
C GLY A 627 -7.84 -4.05 -18.09
N LYS A 628 -8.63 -5.09 -18.40
CA LYS A 628 -8.20 -6.26 -19.19
C LYS A 628 -8.11 -5.95 -20.68
N LEU A 629 -8.98 -5.06 -21.16
CA LEU A 629 -8.98 -4.60 -22.54
C LEU A 629 -8.65 -3.10 -22.61
N ASN A 630 -7.58 -2.76 -23.33
CA ASN A 630 -7.20 -1.36 -23.51
C ASN A 630 -8.23 -0.65 -24.43
N PRO A 631 -8.79 0.53 -24.04
CA PRO A 631 -9.80 1.24 -24.83
C PRO A 631 -9.35 1.62 -26.25
N GLN A 632 -8.08 2.01 -26.43
CA GLN A 632 -7.54 2.35 -27.75
C GLN A 632 -7.44 1.12 -28.65
N LYS A 633 -7.00 -0.03 -28.10
CA LYS A 633 -7.01 -1.31 -28.83
C LYS A 633 -8.43 -1.76 -29.16
N ALA A 634 -9.39 -1.60 -28.25
CA ALA A 634 -10.79 -1.89 -28.50
C ALA A 634 -11.36 -1.04 -29.65
N PHE A 635 -10.95 0.24 -29.72
CA PHE A 635 -11.35 1.13 -30.80
C PHE A 635 -10.76 0.71 -32.16
N PHE A 636 -9.45 0.48 -32.25
CA PHE A 636 -8.80 0.08 -33.51
C PHE A 636 -9.23 -1.31 -34.01
N SER A 637 -9.64 -2.21 -33.11
CA SER A 637 -10.19 -3.52 -33.47
C SER A 637 -11.69 -3.50 -33.82
N GLY A 638 -12.35 -2.35 -33.72
CA GLY A 638 -13.78 -2.18 -34.02
C GLY A 638 -14.74 -2.69 -32.93
N LYS A 639 -14.21 -3.15 -31.79
CA LYS A 639 -14.96 -3.61 -30.61
C LYS A 639 -15.61 -2.45 -29.83
N LEU A 640 -14.95 -1.29 -29.82
CA LEU A 640 -15.49 -0.03 -29.31
C LEU A 640 -15.64 0.93 -30.49
N LYS A 641 -16.85 1.41 -30.75
CA LYS A 641 -17.10 2.41 -31.80
C LYS A 641 -17.39 3.76 -31.15
N ILE A 642 -16.86 4.83 -31.71
CA ILE A 642 -17.03 6.19 -31.21
C ILE A 642 -17.62 7.04 -32.33
N ARG A 643 -18.69 7.78 -32.03
CA ARG A 643 -19.34 8.74 -32.93
C ARG A 643 -19.42 10.11 -32.26
N GLY A 644 -19.24 11.20 -33.00
CA GLY A 644 -19.22 12.56 -32.46
C GLY A 644 -17.81 13.10 -32.24
N ASN A 645 -17.62 13.96 -31.24
CA ASN A 645 -16.34 14.62 -31.00
C ASN A 645 -15.36 13.70 -30.25
N ILE A 646 -14.51 13.02 -31.01
CA ILE A 646 -13.52 12.05 -30.51
C ILE A 646 -12.53 12.67 -29.51
N MET A 647 -12.23 13.97 -29.59
CA MET A 647 -11.33 14.61 -28.61
C MET A 647 -11.94 14.66 -27.21
N LEU A 648 -13.27 14.68 -27.09
CA LEU A 648 -13.95 14.64 -25.79
C LEU A 648 -13.90 13.24 -25.15
N SER A 649 -13.70 12.17 -25.92
CA SER A 649 -13.56 10.83 -25.35
C SER A 649 -12.27 10.67 -24.53
N GLN A 650 -11.21 11.40 -24.89
CA GLN A 650 -9.94 11.38 -24.15
C GLN A 650 -10.06 12.06 -22.77
N LYS A 651 -10.88 13.11 -22.64
CA LYS A 651 -11.14 13.77 -21.36
C LYS A 651 -11.83 12.85 -20.35
N LEU A 652 -12.77 12.04 -20.83
CA LEU A 652 -13.48 11.08 -20.00
C LEU A 652 -12.54 9.99 -19.48
N GLU A 653 -11.60 9.50 -20.30
CA GLU A 653 -10.63 8.48 -19.90
C GLU A 653 -9.67 8.97 -18.81
N VAL A 654 -9.17 10.21 -18.90
CA VAL A 654 -8.25 10.80 -17.91
C VAL A 654 -8.92 10.90 -16.55
N ILE A 655 -10.19 11.34 -16.54
CA ILE A 655 -10.95 11.54 -15.31
C ILE A 655 -11.43 10.20 -14.74
N LEU A 656 -11.93 9.29 -15.58
CA LEU A 656 -12.25 7.94 -15.11
C LEU A 656 -11.00 7.19 -14.63
N LYS A 657 -9.77 7.47 -15.11
CA LYS A 657 -8.55 6.91 -14.49
C LYS A 657 -8.28 7.45 -13.09
N ASP A 658 -8.55 8.74 -12.87
CA ASP A 658 -8.36 9.39 -11.57
C ASP A 658 -9.38 8.90 -10.53
N TYR A 659 -10.58 8.48 -10.97
CA TYR A 659 -11.66 8.07 -10.07
C TYR A 659 -12.00 6.57 -10.12
N ALA A 660 -11.80 5.84 -11.22
CA ALA A 660 -12.25 4.44 -11.42
C ALA A 660 -11.23 3.37 -11.02
N LYS A 661 -10.53 3.55 -9.88
CA LYS A 661 -10.07 2.39 -9.13
C LYS A 661 -11.27 1.80 -8.40
N LEU A 662 -12.00 0.92 -9.10
CA LEU A 662 -12.89 -0.06 -8.49
C LEU A 662 -12.07 -1.14 -7.79
#